data_AF-A0AA97EDR2-F1
#
_entry.id   AF-A0AA97EDR2-F1
#
_cell.length_a   1.000
_cell.length_b   1.000
_cell.length_c   1.000
_cell.angle_alpha   90.00
_cell.angle_beta   90.00
_cell.angle_gamma   90.00
#
_symmetry.space_group_name_H-M   'P 1'
#
loop_
_entity.id
_entity.type
_entity.pdbx_description
1 polymer ?
#
loop_
_entity_poly.entity_id
_entity_poly.type
_entity_poly.pdbx_seq_one_letter_code
_entity_poly.pdbx_strand_id
1 'polypeptide(L)'
;MVSRLPRFTWLRLGVLFSLALALVLTSLGRSAPADAELDRLGAEAQTYIQAQTGHRFTHPIVVTRDPAYQRQYIRTDDPSGHHLATSRAAVRDPADPGQWVDIRVLEGRAGHESTGEWQACLIVVSDAGSGLPDPAKRSNIAHEIYHCYQREKLGALYTPPPWVLEGSATWAGETYAGGSPLGESRWRQYLTTHNQIEDRSYEALGVFAHMAHSGESVWALLDRAFTPPLPAPAAETAWIDRFLGLMANRERFLQTWAMGLERNPRLSDWNTSGPGITGDRREIQTLAIPQGRRITRTLQRLYRLTLPEAQVVSVEVISNGHGAIRWGDSETTRISGSFSRQYCLGETCRCPDGSMPAGVTSVRSPQAIIALTGYPNDAELGIDPVENPCEPEEAPVEPPVDGPGSPWGGDGDRARGTSYGDPHLITYDGYRYSFQTVGEFWLTAATDGHFQVQARQGQIPGRPLSMNTAVAMQVGGHRLAIYAQAAPDGRSPVWLDGSPTALAEGTTPLPGGGIVVRVGSRYQITWPTGESLQVSQTPMGGAAFLTLSPEVPRRAGVYQGLLGNVNRNPNDDLQIRGGAVLPPQDVYAPVARLVQGLIPAPVPLNQVQNAFYQQLYRQFGDSWRVSPGESLFDYAPGQSTDSFTQRNFPSQFPSLLGVAPAQIQQATRLCREAGVNEWMMEGCVFDVAATGQPGFVQGAVNAIATTLIDQVQNRVEDEIRRRLPFPLPRLPF
;
A
#
# COMPACT_ATOMS: atom_id res chain seq x y z
N MET A 1 -109.49 3.79 22.34
CA MET A 1 -109.11 4.58 23.52
C MET A 1 -107.61 4.54 23.66
N VAL A 2 -106.97 5.69 23.45
CA VAL A 2 -105.51 5.89 23.51
C VAL A 2 -105.12 6.02 24.99
N SER A 3 -104.55 4.97 25.59
CA SER A 3 -104.04 5.03 26.96
C SER A 3 -102.64 5.64 26.97
N ARG A 4 -102.58 6.86 27.48
CA ARG A 4 -101.39 7.67 27.74
C ARG A 4 -100.40 6.90 28.63
N LEU A 5 -99.30 6.44 28.06
CA LEU A 5 -98.09 6.20 28.85
C LEU A 5 -97.51 7.54 29.34
N PRO A 6 -96.94 7.62 30.56
CA PRO A 6 -96.57 8.88 31.17
C PRO A 6 -95.45 9.57 30.40
N ARG A 7 -95.61 10.86 30.10
CA ARG A 7 -94.60 11.72 29.46
C ARG A 7 -93.25 11.69 30.22
N PHE A 8 -93.23 11.33 31.49
CA PHE A 8 -92.02 11.20 32.30
C PHE A 8 -91.13 10.00 31.92
N THR A 9 -91.69 8.91 31.38
CA THR A 9 -90.90 7.73 31.00
C THR A 9 -90.15 7.96 29.69
N TRP A 10 -90.77 8.65 28.73
CA TRP A 10 -90.15 9.04 27.47
C TRP A 10 -89.08 10.13 27.65
N LEU A 11 -89.26 11.06 28.60
CA LEU A 11 -88.22 12.03 28.96
C LEU A 11 -87.02 11.36 29.64
N ARG A 12 -87.23 10.36 30.50
CA ARG A 12 -86.12 9.61 31.12
C ARG A 12 -85.37 8.73 30.12
N LEU A 13 -86.07 8.07 29.20
CA LEU A 13 -85.45 7.32 28.10
C LEU A 13 -84.73 8.24 27.10
N GLY A 14 -85.29 9.40 26.78
CA GLY A 14 -84.65 10.40 25.92
C GLY A 14 -83.41 11.02 26.56
N VAL A 15 -83.45 11.31 27.86
CA VAL A 15 -82.30 11.84 28.61
C VAL A 15 -81.23 10.75 28.82
N LEU A 16 -81.59 9.50 29.10
CA LEU A 16 -80.65 8.38 29.19
C LEU A 16 -80.05 8.01 27.83
N PHE A 17 -80.82 8.08 26.75
CA PHE A 17 -80.32 7.86 25.39
C PHE A 17 -79.45 9.03 24.93
N SER A 18 -79.77 10.26 25.32
CA SER A 18 -78.93 11.44 25.04
C SER A 18 -77.67 11.47 25.90
N LEU A 19 -77.72 11.01 27.16
CA LEU A 19 -76.55 10.84 28.01
C LEU A 19 -75.70 9.67 27.54
N ALA A 20 -76.28 8.54 27.11
CA ALA A 20 -75.54 7.42 26.53
C ALA A 20 -74.96 7.77 25.16
N LEU A 21 -75.67 8.49 24.31
CA LEU A 21 -75.18 8.98 23.03
C LEU A 21 -74.13 10.08 23.21
N ALA A 22 -74.27 10.95 24.22
CA ALA A 22 -73.23 11.91 24.60
C ALA A 22 -72.04 11.23 25.27
N LEU A 23 -72.21 10.18 26.07
CA LEU A 23 -71.11 9.37 26.63
C LEU A 23 -70.41 8.56 25.54
N VAL A 24 -71.15 8.05 24.55
CA VAL A 24 -70.62 7.33 23.39
C VAL A 24 -69.93 8.30 22.44
N LEU A 25 -70.49 9.48 22.15
CA LEU A 25 -69.85 10.54 21.35
C LEU A 25 -68.68 11.23 22.07
N THR A 26 -68.68 11.29 23.41
CA THR A 26 -67.51 11.77 24.19
C THR A 26 -66.47 10.67 24.43
N SER A 27 -66.86 9.38 24.39
CA SER A 27 -65.93 8.24 24.40
C SER A 27 -65.34 7.92 23.01
N LEU A 28 -66.08 8.20 21.93
CA LEU A 28 -65.61 8.19 20.53
C LEU A 28 -64.93 9.50 20.15
N GLY A 29 -65.20 10.57 20.90
CA GLY A 29 -64.50 11.86 20.84
C GLY A 29 -63.34 11.97 21.83
N ARG A 30 -62.96 10.87 22.51
CA ARG A 30 -61.69 10.79 23.24
C ARG A 30 -60.59 10.74 22.19
N SER A 31 -59.94 11.89 22.00
CA SER A 31 -58.64 12.04 21.34
C SER A 31 -58.46 11.21 20.08
N ALA A 32 -58.45 11.82 18.89
CA ALA A 32 -57.65 11.21 17.82
C ALA A 32 -56.27 10.93 18.47
N PRO A 33 -55.91 9.66 18.70
CA PRO A 33 -54.75 9.37 19.50
C PRO A 33 -53.59 9.88 18.66
N ALA A 34 -52.54 10.44 19.26
CA ALA A 34 -51.36 10.81 18.48
C ALA A 34 -50.62 9.58 17.88
N ASP A 35 -51.27 8.42 17.88
CA ASP A 35 -50.98 7.23 17.07
C ASP A 35 -51.47 7.40 15.61
N ALA A 36 -52.53 8.18 15.33
CA ALA A 36 -53.03 8.35 13.95
C ALA A 36 -52.04 9.10 13.02
N GLU A 37 -51.26 10.05 13.57
CA GLU A 37 -50.18 10.70 12.82
C GLU A 37 -49.05 9.71 12.53
N LEU A 38 -48.63 8.94 13.54
CA LEU A 38 -47.57 7.93 13.40
C LEU A 38 -47.97 6.80 12.46
N ASP A 39 -49.21 6.33 12.52
CA ASP A 39 -49.78 5.33 11.61
C ASP A 39 -49.76 5.85 10.17
N ARG A 40 -50.19 7.10 9.96
CA ARG A 40 -50.15 7.74 8.63
C ARG A 40 -48.71 7.86 8.13
N LEU A 41 -47.80 8.42 8.93
CA LEU A 41 -46.39 8.57 8.57
C LEU A 41 -45.74 7.22 8.26
N GLY A 42 -46.06 6.20 9.07
CA GLY A 42 -45.59 4.84 8.87
C GLY A 42 -46.09 4.25 7.55
N ALA A 43 -47.39 4.36 7.28
CA ALA A 43 -47.99 3.86 6.03
C ALA A 43 -47.44 4.57 4.78
N GLU A 44 -47.24 5.90 4.85
CA GLU A 44 -46.67 6.67 3.75
C GLU A 44 -45.22 6.29 3.47
N ALA A 45 -44.39 6.18 4.51
CA ALA A 45 -43.00 5.77 4.39
C ALA A 45 -42.85 4.32 3.92
N GLN A 46 -43.70 3.41 4.41
CA GLN A 46 -43.79 2.03 3.92
C GLN A 46 -44.11 2.02 2.42
N THR A 47 -45.16 2.72 2.01
CA THR A 47 -45.56 2.82 0.59
C THR A 47 -44.42 3.36 -0.28
N TYR A 48 -43.72 4.38 0.21
CA TYR A 48 -42.58 4.96 -0.48
C TYR A 48 -41.45 3.93 -0.67
N ILE A 49 -41.03 3.23 0.40
CA ILE A 49 -39.95 2.23 0.32
C ILE A 49 -40.34 1.06 -0.60
N GLN A 50 -41.59 0.60 -0.56
CA GLN A 50 -42.09 -0.43 -1.49
C GLN A 50 -42.02 0.05 -2.95
N ALA A 51 -42.36 1.31 -3.21
CA ALA A 51 -42.30 1.87 -4.55
C ALA A 51 -40.85 1.99 -5.07
N GLN A 52 -39.89 2.35 -4.21
CA GLN A 52 -38.49 2.49 -4.60
C GLN A 52 -37.78 1.14 -4.81
N THR A 53 -38.10 0.15 -3.98
CA THR A 53 -37.40 -1.15 -3.98
C THR A 53 -38.12 -2.23 -4.80
N GLY A 54 -39.42 -2.05 -5.07
CA GLY A 54 -40.28 -3.11 -5.61
C GLY A 54 -40.60 -4.23 -4.60
N HIS A 55 -40.06 -4.15 -3.37
CA HIS A 55 -40.27 -5.15 -2.33
C HIS A 55 -41.64 -4.98 -1.67
N ARG A 56 -42.34 -6.08 -1.41
CA ARG A 56 -43.58 -6.07 -0.64
C ARG A 56 -43.30 -6.63 0.74
N PHE A 57 -43.51 -5.80 1.77
CA PHE A 57 -43.41 -6.24 3.15
C PHE A 57 -44.31 -7.45 3.42
N THR A 58 -43.72 -8.49 3.99
CA THR A 58 -44.40 -9.76 4.33
C THR A 58 -44.87 -9.80 5.78
N HIS A 59 -44.24 -9.01 6.65
CA HIS A 59 -44.62 -8.86 8.05
C HIS A 59 -45.26 -7.49 8.29
N PRO A 60 -46.24 -7.39 9.21
CA PRO A 60 -46.82 -6.12 9.61
C PRO A 60 -45.76 -5.21 10.26
N ILE A 61 -45.85 -3.92 9.93
CA ILE A 61 -45.07 -2.86 10.58
C ILE A 61 -45.99 -2.17 11.57
N VAL A 62 -45.56 -2.09 12.83
CA VAL A 62 -46.31 -1.47 13.92
C VAL A 62 -45.49 -0.30 14.42
N VAL A 63 -46.02 0.92 14.27
CA VAL A 63 -45.41 2.13 14.81
C VAL A 63 -46.13 2.48 16.11
N THR A 64 -45.38 2.66 17.20
CA THR A 64 -45.97 2.98 18.50
C THR A 64 -45.11 3.96 19.27
N ARG A 65 -45.76 4.74 20.13
CA ARG A 65 -45.14 5.62 21.12
C ARG A 65 -45.57 5.25 22.54
N ASP A 66 -46.09 4.04 22.74
CA ASP A 66 -46.56 3.61 24.04
C ASP A 66 -45.38 3.61 25.06
N PRO A 67 -45.54 4.29 26.21
CA PRO A 67 -44.49 4.42 27.23
C PRO A 67 -43.92 3.10 27.74
N ALA A 68 -44.69 2.00 27.73
CA ALA A 68 -44.20 0.68 28.12
C ALA A 68 -43.13 0.18 27.14
N TYR A 69 -43.38 0.34 25.84
CA TYR A 69 -42.41 0.01 24.80
C TYR A 69 -41.24 0.99 24.81
N GLN A 70 -41.48 2.29 25.00
CA GLN A 70 -40.37 3.25 25.12
C GLN A 70 -39.38 2.83 26.23
N ARG A 71 -39.87 2.47 27.43
CA ARG A 71 -39.02 1.99 28.54
C ARG A 71 -38.25 0.71 28.24
N GLN A 72 -38.82 -0.16 27.41
CA GLN A 72 -38.22 -1.45 27.08
C GLN A 72 -37.18 -1.35 25.96
N TYR A 73 -37.41 -0.49 24.97
CA TYR A 73 -36.67 -0.49 23.70
C TYR A 73 -35.79 0.76 23.51
N ILE A 74 -36.19 1.90 24.06
CA ILE A 74 -35.43 3.15 23.97
C ILE A 74 -34.57 3.30 25.21
N ARG A 75 -33.26 3.22 25.03
CA ARG A 75 -32.28 3.45 26.10
C ARG A 75 -31.99 4.94 26.23
N THR A 76 -32.32 5.52 27.38
CA THR A 76 -32.11 6.96 27.65
C THR A 76 -30.64 7.29 27.97
N ASP A 77 -29.81 6.28 28.21
CA ASP A 77 -28.39 6.38 28.55
C ASP A 77 -27.45 6.04 27.36
N ASP A 78 -28.00 5.77 26.18
CA ASP A 78 -27.23 5.33 25.02
C ASP A 78 -26.65 6.51 24.21
N PRO A 79 -25.32 6.68 24.15
CA PRO A 79 -24.67 7.76 23.40
C PRO A 79 -24.74 7.57 21.87
N SER A 80 -25.19 6.42 21.36
CA SER A 80 -25.24 6.11 19.92
C SER A 80 -26.32 6.88 19.13
N GLY A 81 -27.28 7.52 19.80
CA GLY A 81 -28.30 8.35 19.16
C GLY A 81 -29.66 7.68 18.91
N HIS A 82 -29.85 6.41 19.30
CA HIS A 82 -31.12 5.67 19.20
C HIS A 82 -32.25 6.16 20.15
N HIS A 83 -32.13 7.36 20.72
CA HIS A 83 -33.10 7.88 21.69
C HIS A 83 -34.35 8.49 21.05
N LEU A 84 -34.42 8.59 19.72
CA LEU A 84 -35.54 9.19 18.98
C LEU A 84 -36.54 8.15 18.49
N ALA A 85 -36.08 7.07 17.88
CA ALA A 85 -36.86 5.89 17.54
C ALA A 85 -35.96 4.66 17.44
N THR A 86 -36.57 3.46 17.48
CA THR A 86 -35.86 2.21 17.19
C THR A 86 -36.80 1.17 16.60
N SER A 87 -36.30 0.42 15.64
CA SER A 87 -36.96 -0.72 15.00
C SER A 87 -36.41 -2.04 15.54
N ARG A 88 -37.32 -2.99 15.80
CA ARG A 88 -36.98 -4.34 16.23
C ARG A 88 -37.90 -5.36 15.57
N ALA A 89 -37.30 -6.49 15.19
CA ALA A 89 -38.09 -7.68 14.92
C ALA A 89 -38.69 -8.19 16.23
N ALA A 90 -40.01 -8.30 16.25
CA ALA A 90 -40.76 -8.59 17.45
C ALA A 90 -41.70 -9.77 17.26
N VAL A 91 -41.95 -10.45 18.38
CA VAL A 91 -42.92 -11.52 18.54
C VAL A 91 -43.79 -11.22 19.75
N ARG A 92 -44.99 -11.79 19.80
CA ARG A 92 -45.81 -11.75 21.02
C ARG A 92 -45.13 -12.56 22.12
N ASP A 93 -45.02 -11.99 23.32
CA ASP A 93 -44.47 -12.74 24.46
C ASP A 93 -45.38 -13.92 24.77
N PRO A 94 -44.88 -15.17 24.79
CA PRO A 94 -45.71 -16.33 25.16
C PRO A 94 -46.27 -16.24 26.59
N ALA A 95 -45.58 -15.51 27.49
CA ALA A 95 -46.02 -15.29 28.86
C ALA A 95 -47.03 -14.13 28.98
N ASP A 96 -47.01 -13.18 28.05
CA ASP A 96 -47.98 -12.10 27.93
C ASP A 96 -48.26 -11.79 26.43
N PRO A 97 -49.26 -12.47 25.83
CA PRO A 97 -49.58 -12.28 24.41
C PRO A 97 -49.99 -10.84 24.05
N GLY A 98 -50.28 -9.97 25.03
CA GLY A 98 -50.55 -8.55 24.84
C GLY A 98 -49.30 -7.71 24.59
N GLN A 99 -48.11 -8.22 24.94
CA GLN A 99 -46.84 -7.51 24.85
C GLN A 99 -46.00 -8.00 23.66
N TRP A 100 -45.37 -7.06 22.94
CA TRP A 100 -44.33 -7.36 21.96
C TRP A 100 -42.95 -7.38 22.61
N VAL A 101 -42.15 -8.42 22.32
CA VAL A 101 -40.76 -8.58 22.79
C VAL A 101 -39.79 -8.68 21.61
N ASP A 102 -38.59 -8.11 21.73
CA ASP A 102 -37.49 -8.32 20.78
C ASP A 102 -37.26 -9.82 20.66
N ILE A 103 -37.26 -10.34 19.44
CA ILE A 103 -37.06 -11.77 19.19
C ILE A 103 -35.78 -12.29 19.86
N ARG A 104 -34.70 -11.49 19.90
CA ARG A 104 -33.42 -11.89 20.52
C ARG A 104 -33.55 -12.05 22.03
N VAL A 105 -34.43 -11.26 22.65
CA VAL A 105 -34.73 -11.41 24.09
C VAL A 105 -35.50 -12.71 24.31
N LEU A 106 -36.48 -13.05 23.45
CA LEU A 106 -37.21 -14.31 23.56
C LEU A 106 -36.30 -15.53 23.35
N GLU A 107 -35.49 -15.53 22.29
CA GLU A 107 -34.54 -16.61 21.97
C GLU A 107 -33.42 -16.75 23.03
N GLY A 108 -33.10 -15.67 23.74
CA GLY A 108 -32.18 -15.70 24.87
C GLY A 108 -32.77 -16.27 26.16
N ARG A 109 -34.09 -16.52 26.24
CA ARG A 109 -34.73 -17.13 27.41
C ARG A 109 -34.57 -18.65 27.39
N ALA A 110 -34.28 -19.24 28.54
CA ALA A 110 -34.17 -20.69 28.69
C ALA A 110 -35.44 -21.40 28.21
N GLY A 111 -35.28 -22.38 27.31
CA GLY A 111 -36.37 -23.19 26.76
C GLY A 111 -36.95 -22.71 25.42
N HIS A 112 -36.45 -21.61 24.85
CA HIS A 112 -36.82 -21.15 23.51
C HIS A 112 -35.69 -21.45 22.51
N GLU A 113 -36.01 -22.15 21.43
CA GLU A 113 -35.05 -22.38 20.32
C GLU A 113 -34.86 -21.08 19.52
N SER A 114 -33.62 -20.83 19.08
CA SER A 114 -33.35 -19.74 18.14
C SER A 114 -33.80 -20.19 16.75
N THR A 115 -34.89 -19.60 16.28
CA THR A 115 -35.51 -19.90 14.98
C THR A 115 -35.32 -18.76 13.99
N GLY A 116 -35.08 -17.55 14.50
CA GLY A 116 -35.11 -16.32 13.73
C GLY A 116 -36.51 -15.90 13.29
N GLU A 117 -37.56 -16.65 13.63
CA GLU A 117 -38.93 -16.33 13.21
C GLU A 117 -39.52 -15.15 13.99
N TRP A 118 -39.94 -14.11 13.28
CA TRP A 118 -40.58 -12.93 13.87
C TRP A 118 -41.97 -12.69 13.27
N GLN A 119 -42.79 -11.91 13.97
CA GLN A 119 -44.20 -11.73 13.61
C GLN A 119 -44.52 -10.31 13.16
N ALA A 120 -43.81 -9.30 13.66
CA ALA A 120 -43.99 -7.90 13.26
C ALA A 120 -42.70 -7.09 13.41
N CYS A 121 -42.58 -6.02 12.63
CA CYS A 121 -41.51 -5.05 12.80
C CYS A 121 -42.08 -3.95 13.69
N LEU A 122 -41.61 -3.91 14.93
CA LEU A 122 -42.05 -2.92 15.90
C LEU A 122 -41.12 -1.72 15.85
N ILE A 123 -41.68 -0.56 15.52
CA ILE A 123 -41.00 0.73 15.55
C ILE A 123 -41.51 1.49 16.77
N VAL A 124 -40.62 1.72 17.73
CA VAL A 124 -40.92 2.46 18.96
C VAL A 124 -40.37 3.87 18.81
N VAL A 125 -41.24 4.87 18.93
CA VAL A 125 -40.91 6.29 18.81
C VAL A 125 -40.91 6.91 20.20
N SER A 126 -39.87 7.67 20.54
CA SER A 126 -39.81 8.35 21.83
C SER A 126 -40.64 9.63 21.85
N ASP A 127 -40.91 10.14 23.05
CA ASP A 127 -41.55 11.45 23.22
C ASP A 127 -40.73 12.57 22.56
N ALA A 128 -39.39 12.51 22.65
CA ALA A 128 -38.48 13.43 21.97
C ALA A 128 -38.56 13.30 20.45
N GLY A 129 -38.64 12.07 19.92
CA GLY A 129 -38.84 11.81 18.49
C GLY A 129 -40.17 12.37 17.97
N SER A 130 -41.23 12.29 18.77
CA SER A 130 -42.55 12.86 18.44
C SER A 130 -42.55 14.40 18.42
N GLY A 131 -41.62 15.03 19.13
CA GLY A 131 -41.46 16.49 19.19
C GLY A 131 -40.57 17.09 18.09
N LEU A 132 -39.99 16.28 17.20
CA LEU A 132 -39.15 16.76 16.11
C LEU A 132 -39.93 17.62 15.10
N PRO A 133 -39.27 18.50 14.33
CA PRO A 133 -39.91 19.14 13.17
C PRO A 133 -40.40 18.12 12.14
N ASP A 134 -41.46 18.42 11.40
CA ASP A 134 -42.10 17.50 10.45
C ASP A 134 -41.13 16.78 9.48
N PRO A 135 -40.16 17.45 8.82
CA PRO A 135 -39.18 16.75 7.98
C PRO A 135 -38.31 15.75 8.75
N ALA A 136 -37.92 16.08 9.98
CA ALA A 136 -37.13 15.18 10.84
C ALA A 136 -37.97 14.00 11.35
N LYS A 137 -39.25 14.22 11.70
CA LYS A 137 -40.19 13.13 12.01
C LYS A 137 -40.33 12.17 10.84
N ARG A 138 -40.58 12.70 9.64
CA ARG A 138 -40.72 11.91 8.40
C ARG A 138 -39.46 11.10 8.10
N SER A 139 -38.29 11.72 8.20
CA SER A 139 -37.00 11.05 7.99
C SER A 139 -36.79 9.93 9.00
N ASN A 140 -37.00 10.20 10.29
CA ASN A 140 -36.78 9.23 11.36
C ASN A 140 -37.71 8.00 11.23
N ILE A 141 -38.99 8.19 10.91
CA ILE A 141 -39.92 7.06 10.71
C ILE A 141 -39.53 6.24 9.48
N ALA A 142 -39.17 6.88 8.36
CA ALA A 142 -38.75 6.17 7.17
C ALA A 142 -37.40 5.43 7.35
N HIS A 143 -36.47 5.98 8.13
CA HIS A 143 -35.24 5.32 8.56
C HIS A 143 -35.54 3.99 9.27
N GLU A 144 -36.43 4.02 10.27
CA GLU A 144 -36.80 2.82 11.02
C GLU A 144 -37.59 1.80 10.17
N ILE A 145 -38.42 2.25 9.24
CA ILE A 145 -39.09 1.35 8.29
C ILE A 145 -38.08 0.71 7.33
N TYR A 146 -37.02 1.42 6.96
CA TYR A 146 -35.98 0.85 6.12
C TYR A 146 -35.21 -0.26 6.83
N HIS A 147 -35.01 -0.17 8.15
CA HIS A 147 -34.49 -1.30 8.93
C HIS A 147 -35.42 -2.52 8.90
N CYS A 148 -36.75 -2.34 8.87
CA CYS A 148 -37.68 -3.46 8.63
C CYS A 148 -37.45 -4.10 7.25
N TYR A 149 -37.17 -3.29 6.22
CA TYR A 149 -36.87 -3.78 4.87
C TYR A 149 -35.56 -4.56 4.85
N GLN A 150 -34.50 -4.01 5.44
CA GLN A 150 -33.22 -4.70 5.61
C GLN A 150 -33.43 -6.03 6.33
N ARG A 151 -34.23 -6.05 7.41
CA ARG A 151 -34.54 -7.27 8.18
C ARG A 151 -35.20 -8.35 7.33
N GLU A 152 -36.16 -8.01 6.49
CA GLU A 152 -36.80 -8.99 5.60
C GLU A 152 -35.86 -9.53 4.52
N LYS A 153 -34.92 -8.71 4.03
CA LYS A 153 -33.95 -9.14 3.02
C LYS A 153 -32.80 -9.96 3.59
N LEU A 154 -32.32 -9.56 4.76
CA LEU A 154 -31.12 -10.09 5.38
C LEU A 154 -31.37 -11.26 6.34
N GLY A 155 -32.60 -11.39 6.85
CA GLY A 155 -32.95 -12.42 7.82
C GLY A 155 -32.57 -12.06 9.26
N ALA A 156 -32.86 -12.99 10.17
CA ALA A 156 -33.08 -12.66 11.59
C ALA A 156 -31.84 -12.44 12.47
N LEU A 157 -30.68 -12.95 12.08
CA LEU A 157 -29.47 -12.92 12.90
C LEU A 157 -28.32 -12.12 12.27
N TYR A 158 -28.58 -11.50 11.12
CA TYR A 158 -27.54 -10.83 10.36
C TYR A 158 -27.58 -9.31 10.59
N THR A 159 -26.50 -8.78 11.14
CA THR A 159 -26.30 -7.33 11.28
C THR A 159 -25.24 -6.89 10.28
N PRO A 160 -25.60 -6.13 9.23
CA PRO A 160 -24.63 -5.54 8.32
C PRO A 160 -23.78 -4.47 9.06
N PRO A 161 -22.60 -4.11 8.52
CA PRO A 161 -21.79 -3.01 9.03
C PRO A 161 -22.56 -1.71 9.23
N PRO A 162 -22.19 -0.84 10.19
CA PRO A 162 -22.95 0.36 10.49
C PRO A 162 -23.18 1.29 9.29
N TRP A 163 -22.21 1.44 8.39
CA TRP A 163 -22.36 2.28 7.19
C TRP A 163 -23.43 1.71 6.23
N VAL A 164 -23.62 0.39 6.21
CA VAL A 164 -24.70 -0.25 5.46
C VAL A 164 -25.99 -0.16 6.26
N LEU A 165 -25.99 -0.59 7.53
CA LEU A 165 -27.17 -0.63 8.40
C LEU A 165 -27.81 0.75 8.53
N GLU A 166 -27.10 1.67 9.19
CA GLU A 166 -27.58 2.99 9.55
C GLU A 166 -27.44 3.96 8.37
N GLY A 167 -26.38 3.87 7.58
CA GLY A 167 -26.15 4.78 6.47
C GLY A 167 -27.19 4.67 5.35
N SER A 168 -27.57 3.44 4.97
CA SER A 168 -28.59 3.26 3.92
C SER A 168 -30.01 3.55 4.43
N ALA A 169 -30.28 3.27 5.72
CA ALA A 169 -31.52 3.70 6.37
C ALA A 169 -31.63 5.23 6.45
N THR A 170 -30.53 5.91 6.78
CA THR A 170 -30.49 7.38 6.82
C THR A 170 -30.71 7.95 5.42
N TRP A 171 -30.08 7.36 4.40
CA TRP A 171 -30.30 7.76 3.01
C TRP A 171 -31.76 7.58 2.59
N ALA A 172 -32.40 6.48 2.97
CA ALA A 172 -33.83 6.24 2.71
C ALA A 172 -34.72 7.29 3.40
N GLY A 173 -34.47 7.56 4.69
CA GLY A 173 -35.20 8.55 5.47
C GLY A 173 -35.10 9.96 4.87
N GLU A 174 -33.88 10.40 4.56
CA GLU A 174 -33.64 11.73 4.01
C GLU A 174 -34.18 11.89 2.58
N THR A 175 -34.12 10.84 1.76
CA THR A 175 -34.72 10.87 0.39
C THR A 175 -36.24 10.92 0.43
N TYR A 176 -36.88 10.23 1.38
CA TYR A 176 -38.32 10.33 1.60
C TYR A 176 -38.74 11.71 2.13
N ALA A 177 -37.99 12.25 3.09
CA ALA A 177 -38.30 13.54 3.71
C ALA A 177 -37.98 14.75 2.81
N GLY A 178 -37.10 14.58 1.82
CA GLY A 178 -36.56 15.69 1.02
C GLY A 178 -35.46 16.48 1.75
N GLY A 179 -34.83 15.87 2.76
CA GLY A 179 -33.89 16.52 3.67
C GLY A 179 -34.52 16.92 5.01
N SER A 180 -33.74 16.83 6.09
CA SER A 180 -34.17 17.19 7.43
C SER A 180 -33.02 17.72 8.30
N PRO A 181 -33.32 18.39 9.44
CA PRO A 181 -32.30 18.77 10.42
C PRO A 181 -31.48 17.58 10.97
N LEU A 182 -32.02 16.36 11.00
CA LEU A 182 -31.26 15.17 11.36
C LEU A 182 -30.18 14.90 10.30
N GLY A 183 -30.58 14.86 9.02
CA GLY A 183 -29.68 14.71 7.88
C GLY A 183 -28.62 15.80 7.77
N GLU A 184 -28.94 17.06 8.06
CA GLU A 184 -27.98 18.16 8.05
C GLU A 184 -26.77 17.90 8.96
N SER A 185 -27.01 17.36 10.16
CA SER A 185 -25.93 17.01 11.10
C SER A 185 -25.00 15.93 10.54
N ARG A 186 -25.60 14.92 9.87
CA ARG A 186 -24.89 13.80 9.25
C ARG A 186 -24.12 14.23 8.01
N TRP A 187 -24.70 15.12 7.21
CA TRP A 187 -24.01 15.75 6.07
C TRP A 187 -22.79 16.53 6.52
N ARG A 188 -22.91 17.35 7.57
CA ARG A 188 -21.78 18.08 8.13
C ARG A 188 -20.65 17.14 8.53
N GLN A 189 -20.97 16.05 9.24
CA GLN A 189 -19.99 15.03 9.61
C GLN A 189 -19.35 14.40 8.36
N TYR A 190 -20.15 13.94 7.41
CA TYR A 190 -19.66 13.34 6.16
C TYR A 190 -18.70 14.26 5.38
N LEU A 191 -19.07 15.54 5.25
CA LEU A 191 -18.33 16.51 4.44
C LEU A 191 -17.05 16.98 5.13
N THR A 192 -16.98 16.96 6.46
CA THR A 192 -15.86 17.55 7.22
C THR A 192 -14.90 16.53 7.86
N THR A 193 -15.29 15.27 8.08
CA THR A 193 -14.46 14.26 8.77
C THR A 193 -13.78 13.25 7.86
N HIS A 194 -12.56 12.85 8.19
CA HIS A 194 -11.73 11.92 7.41
C HIS A 194 -11.91 10.46 7.83
N ASN A 195 -13.13 9.96 7.70
CA ASN A 195 -13.46 8.57 8.02
C ASN A 195 -13.38 7.69 6.76
N GLN A 196 -12.85 6.49 6.91
CA GLN A 196 -13.00 5.41 5.93
C GLN A 196 -14.48 5.02 5.82
N ILE A 197 -14.90 4.28 4.79
CA ILE A 197 -16.30 3.83 4.72
C ILE A 197 -16.66 2.89 5.89
N GLU A 198 -15.70 2.07 6.30
CA GLU A 198 -15.75 1.11 7.39
C GLU A 198 -16.05 1.76 8.75
N ASP A 199 -15.55 2.99 8.95
CA ASP A 199 -15.66 3.71 10.22
C ASP A 199 -16.94 4.56 10.32
N ARG A 200 -17.82 4.49 9.30
CA ARG A 200 -19.03 5.33 9.22
C ARG A 200 -20.27 4.61 9.72
N SER A 201 -21.24 5.39 10.16
CA SER A 201 -22.58 4.95 10.56
C SER A 201 -23.63 5.79 9.80
N TYR A 202 -24.46 6.57 10.48
CA TYR A 202 -25.47 7.46 9.91
C TYR A 202 -24.94 8.41 8.84
N GLU A 203 -23.72 8.93 9.00
CA GLU A 203 -23.11 9.84 8.04
C GLU A 203 -22.71 9.16 6.71
N ALA A 204 -22.76 7.82 6.63
CA ALA A 204 -22.58 7.11 5.38
C ALA A 204 -23.71 7.38 4.36
N LEU A 205 -24.79 8.07 4.75
CA LEU A 205 -25.75 8.63 3.79
C LEU A 205 -25.06 9.39 2.65
N GLY A 206 -23.94 10.07 2.95
CA GLY A 206 -23.18 10.83 1.96
C GLY A 206 -22.50 9.94 0.92
N VAL A 207 -22.17 8.70 1.27
CA VAL A 207 -21.65 7.70 0.32
C VAL A 207 -22.76 7.30 -0.66
N PHE A 208 -23.94 6.92 -0.16
CA PHE A 208 -25.08 6.55 -0.99
C PHE A 208 -25.57 7.72 -1.85
N ALA A 209 -25.59 8.93 -1.30
CA ALA A 209 -25.90 10.13 -2.06
C ALA A 209 -24.84 10.39 -3.14
N HIS A 210 -23.55 10.15 -2.90
CA HIS A 210 -22.52 10.25 -3.93
C HIS A 210 -22.64 9.15 -4.99
N MET A 211 -23.02 7.92 -4.62
CA MET A 211 -23.35 6.86 -5.58
C MET A 211 -24.48 7.30 -6.51
N ALA A 212 -25.58 7.82 -5.94
CA ALA A 212 -26.70 8.36 -6.71
C ALA A 212 -26.27 9.52 -7.61
N HIS A 213 -25.47 10.46 -7.08
CA HIS A 213 -24.93 11.58 -7.84
C HIS A 213 -24.06 11.12 -9.02
N SER A 214 -23.32 10.02 -8.84
CA SER A 214 -22.48 9.40 -9.87
C SER A 214 -23.29 8.61 -10.92
N GLY A 215 -24.62 8.58 -10.79
CA GLY A 215 -25.54 7.91 -11.71
C GLY A 215 -25.89 6.47 -11.34
N GLU A 216 -25.53 6.01 -10.14
CA GLU A 216 -25.90 4.67 -9.67
C GLU A 216 -27.36 4.62 -9.20
N SER A 217 -28.06 3.53 -9.54
CA SER A 217 -29.40 3.26 -8.97
C SER A 217 -29.25 2.65 -7.58
N VAL A 218 -29.17 3.52 -6.56
CA VAL A 218 -28.86 3.11 -5.18
C VAL A 218 -29.89 2.13 -4.61
N TRP A 219 -31.19 2.32 -4.87
CA TRP A 219 -32.24 1.38 -4.42
C TRP A 219 -32.04 -0.03 -5.00
N ALA A 220 -31.79 -0.12 -6.31
CA ALA A 220 -31.55 -1.40 -6.98
C ALA A 220 -30.20 -2.03 -6.60
N LEU A 221 -29.19 -1.21 -6.31
CA LEU A 221 -27.91 -1.67 -5.78
C LEU A 221 -28.09 -2.29 -4.39
N LEU A 222 -28.79 -1.60 -3.48
CA LEU A 222 -29.05 -2.06 -2.11
C LEU A 222 -29.86 -3.38 -2.11
N ASP A 223 -30.91 -3.48 -2.92
CA ASP A 223 -31.70 -4.72 -3.04
C ASP A 223 -30.85 -5.93 -3.47
N ARG A 224 -30.00 -5.75 -4.50
CA ARG A 224 -29.05 -6.78 -4.96
C ARG A 224 -27.93 -7.06 -3.95
N ALA A 225 -27.47 -6.04 -3.23
CA ALA A 225 -26.46 -6.19 -2.19
C ALA A 225 -27.00 -7.01 -1.00
N PHE A 226 -28.29 -6.94 -0.73
CA PHE A 226 -28.93 -7.73 0.34
C PHE A 226 -29.37 -9.13 -0.10
N THR A 227 -29.43 -9.42 -1.42
CA THR A 227 -30.04 -10.66 -1.93
C THR A 227 -29.12 -11.45 -2.89
N PRO A 228 -28.75 -12.72 -2.60
CA PRO A 228 -28.95 -13.41 -1.33
C PRO A 228 -28.07 -12.79 -0.24
N PRO A 229 -28.43 -12.87 1.05
CA PRO A 229 -27.61 -12.32 2.12
C PRO A 229 -26.21 -12.95 2.12
N LEU A 230 -25.20 -12.16 2.49
CA LEU A 230 -23.86 -12.69 2.73
C LEU A 230 -23.86 -13.62 3.95
N PRO A 231 -23.02 -14.67 3.98
CA PRO A 231 -22.94 -15.57 5.13
C PRO A 231 -22.46 -14.81 6.37
N ALA A 232 -23.05 -15.12 7.53
CA ALA A 232 -22.68 -14.51 8.80
C ALA A 232 -21.54 -15.28 9.50
N PRO A 233 -20.54 -14.60 10.10
CA PRO A 233 -20.26 -13.16 9.98
C PRO A 233 -19.51 -12.85 8.68
N ALA A 234 -20.03 -11.90 7.90
CA ALA A 234 -19.30 -11.41 6.72
C ALA A 234 -18.30 -10.35 7.17
N ALA A 235 -17.06 -10.45 6.68
CA ALA A 235 -16.08 -9.41 6.90
C ALA A 235 -16.51 -8.09 6.25
N GLU A 236 -16.11 -6.97 6.85
CA GLU A 236 -16.31 -5.61 6.33
C GLU A 236 -15.88 -5.49 4.85
N THR A 237 -14.75 -6.09 4.51
CA THR A 237 -14.21 -6.13 3.14
C THR A 237 -15.16 -6.80 2.16
N ALA A 238 -15.83 -7.89 2.56
CA ALA A 238 -16.78 -8.59 1.71
C ALA A 238 -18.01 -7.75 1.37
N TRP A 239 -18.45 -6.87 2.28
CA TRP A 239 -19.52 -5.92 2.00
C TRP A 239 -19.11 -4.87 0.98
N ILE A 240 -17.95 -4.25 1.20
CA ILE A 240 -17.42 -3.24 0.29
C ILE A 240 -17.21 -3.82 -1.11
N ASP A 241 -16.59 -4.99 -1.19
CA ASP A 241 -16.33 -5.66 -2.46
C ASP A 241 -17.65 -6.10 -3.14
N ARG A 242 -18.66 -6.50 -2.36
CA ARG A 242 -20.00 -6.79 -2.89
C ARG A 242 -20.67 -5.56 -3.46
N PHE A 243 -20.71 -4.45 -2.70
CA PHE A 243 -21.32 -3.21 -3.18
C PHE A 243 -20.61 -2.70 -4.43
N LEU A 244 -19.29 -2.54 -4.38
CA LEU A 244 -18.51 -2.04 -5.52
C LEU A 244 -18.55 -3.00 -6.71
N GLY A 245 -18.57 -4.32 -6.48
CA GLY A 245 -18.70 -5.33 -7.52
C GLY A 245 -20.07 -5.34 -8.23
N LEU A 246 -21.13 -4.89 -7.54
CA LEU A 246 -22.49 -4.82 -8.10
C LEU A 246 -22.82 -3.48 -8.78
N MET A 247 -22.00 -2.45 -8.56
CA MET A 247 -22.19 -1.12 -9.13
C MET A 247 -21.99 -1.12 -10.65
N ALA A 248 -22.95 -0.53 -11.36
CA ALA A 248 -22.82 -0.31 -12.80
C ALA A 248 -21.80 0.80 -13.10
N ASN A 249 -21.75 1.84 -12.26
CA ASN A 249 -20.88 3.00 -12.45
C ASN A 249 -19.67 3.00 -11.50
N ARG A 250 -19.16 1.82 -11.15
CA ARG A 250 -18.07 1.63 -10.17
C ARG A 250 -16.87 2.56 -10.42
N GLU A 251 -16.30 2.54 -11.62
CA GLU A 251 -15.10 3.34 -11.93
C GLU A 251 -15.36 4.84 -11.78
N ARG A 252 -16.53 5.30 -12.26
CA ARG A 252 -16.91 6.70 -12.13
C ARG A 252 -17.04 7.09 -10.66
N PHE A 253 -17.75 6.29 -9.86
CA PHE A 253 -17.89 6.51 -8.43
C PHE A 253 -16.53 6.61 -7.74
N LEU A 254 -15.65 5.63 -7.93
CA LEU A 254 -14.32 5.63 -7.27
C LEU A 254 -13.48 6.86 -7.66
N GLN A 255 -13.56 7.30 -8.91
CA GLN A 255 -12.89 8.52 -9.36
C GLN A 255 -13.50 9.78 -8.73
N THR A 256 -14.83 9.90 -8.72
CA THR A 256 -15.49 11.13 -8.28
C THR A 256 -15.70 11.23 -6.77
N TRP A 257 -15.50 10.15 -6.02
CA TRP A 257 -15.84 10.12 -4.60
C TRP A 257 -15.10 11.17 -3.78
N ALA A 258 -13.78 11.25 -3.93
CA ALA A 258 -13.00 12.31 -3.30
C ALA A 258 -13.28 13.68 -3.94
N MET A 259 -13.41 13.74 -5.27
CA MET A 259 -13.65 14.99 -6.02
C MET A 259 -14.92 15.70 -5.52
N GLY A 260 -15.98 14.93 -5.28
CA GLY A 260 -17.28 15.43 -4.86
C GLY A 260 -17.30 16.10 -3.48
N LEU A 261 -16.26 15.89 -2.67
CA LEU A 261 -16.11 16.51 -1.36
C LEU A 261 -15.66 17.98 -1.44
N GLU A 262 -15.17 18.43 -2.60
CA GLU A 262 -14.87 19.84 -2.84
C GLU A 262 -16.15 20.69 -2.87
N ARG A 263 -17.28 20.06 -3.24
CA ARG A 263 -18.61 20.68 -3.29
C ARG A 263 -18.65 21.90 -4.22
N ASN A 264 -18.14 21.73 -5.44
CA ASN A 264 -18.13 22.74 -6.47
C ASN A 264 -19.37 22.62 -7.39
N PRO A 265 -20.41 23.47 -7.25
CA PRO A 265 -21.65 23.32 -7.99
C PRO A 265 -21.52 23.59 -9.50
N ARG A 266 -20.41 24.19 -9.95
CA ARG A 266 -20.16 24.47 -11.37
C ARG A 266 -19.59 23.26 -12.12
N LEU A 267 -19.05 22.29 -11.38
CA LEU A 267 -18.34 21.13 -11.92
C LEU A 267 -18.97 19.86 -11.37
N SER A 268 -19.82 19.20 -12.17
CA SER A 268 -20.62 18.06 -11.71
C SER A 268 -19.78 17.00 -10.99
N ASP A 269 -18.64 16.58 -11.55
CA ASP A 269 -17.82 15.53 -10.95
C ASP A 269 -17.04 15.98 -9.70
N TRP A 270 -16.88 17.29 -9.50
CA TRP A 270 -16.30 17.89 -8.29
C TRP A 270 -17.38 18.32 -7.30
N ASN A 271 -18.56 17.73 -7.43
CA ASN A 271 -19.68 17.97 -6.56
C ASN A 271 -20.25 16.66 -6.02
N THR A 272 -20.97 16.79 -4.92
CA THR A 272 -21.87 15.75 -4.39
C THR A 272 -23.18 16.44 -4.08
N SER A 273 -24.31 15.83 -4.37
CA SER A 273 -25.61 16.38 -3.98
C SER A 273 -26.48 15.32 -3.33
N GLY A 274 -27.44 15.77 -2.55
CA GLY A 274 -28.46 14.91 -1.97
C GLY A 274 -29.45 15.70 -1.13
N PRO A 275 -30.52 15.04 -0.66
CA PRO A 275 -31.53 15.66 0.19
C PRO A 275 -30.90 16.24 1.46
N GLY A 276 -31.23 17.48 1.81
CA GLY A 276 -30.74 18.13 3.03
C GLY A 276 -29.23 18.40 3.08
N ILE A 277 -28.51 18.30 1.95
CA ILE A 277 -27.06 18.54 1.92
C ILE A 277 -26.73 19.98 2.33
N THR A 278 -25.76 20.12 3.24
CA THR A 278 -25.34 21.43 3.75
C THR A 278 -24.38 22.15 2.79
N GLY A 279 -24.05 23.39 3.13
CA GLY A 279 -23.01 24.19 2.47
C GLY A 279 -21.58 23.85 2.92
N ASP A 280 -21.42 22.91 3.87
CA ASP A 280 -20.13 22.47 4.38
C ASP A 280 -19.27 21.85 3.26
N ARG A 281 -17.94 21.89 3.44
CA ARG A 281 -16.97 21.39 2.45
C ARG A 281 -15.81 20.72 3.14
N ARG A 282 -15.16 19.81 2.42
CA ARG A 282 -13.94 19.16 2.88
C ARG A 282 -12.79 20.15 2.88
N GLU A 283 -12.04 20.19 3.97
CA GLU A 283 -10.77 20.90 4.03
C GLU A 283 -9.81 20.36 2.96
N ILE A 284 -9.19 21.27 2.21
CA ILE A 284 -8.20 20.95 1.19
C ILE A 284 -6.81 21.20 1.79
N GLN A 285 -6.04 20.13 1.98
CA GLN A 285 -4.72 20.21 2.62
C GLN A 285 -3.65 20.62 1.61
N THR A 286 -2.81 21.59 1.94
CA THR A 286 -1.70 21.97 1.05
C THR A 286 -0.62 20.88 1.04
N LEU A 287 -0.16 20.52 -0.16
CA LEU A 287 1.02 19.68 -0.36
C LEU A 287 2.24 20.53 -0.70
N ALA A 288 3.36 20.19 -0.07
CA ALA A 288 4.67 20.72 -0.40
C ALA A 288 5.27 19.92 -1.57
N ILE A 289 6.34 20.47 -2.15
CA ILE A 289 7.16 19.80 -3.15
C ILE A 289 8.61 19.79 -2.61
N PRO A 290 9.26 18.62 -2.47
CA PRO A 290 8.73 17.26 -2.66
C PRO A 290 7.83 16.80 -1.50
N GLN A 291 6.91 15.87 -1.76
CA GLN A 291 6.09 15.24 -0.73
C GLN A 291 5.47 13.91 -1.15
N GLY A 292 5.54 12.92 -0.25
CA GLY A 292 4.77 11.66 -0.33
C GLY A 292 3.59 11.61 0.65
N ARG A 293 2.49 10.94 0.27
CA ARG A 293 1.32 10.68 1.13
C ARG A 293 0.76 9.28 0.91
N ARG A 294 0.59 8.53 2.01
CA ARG A 294 -0.22 7.30 2.01
C ARG A 294 -1.69 7.64 2.18
N ILE A 295 -2.53 7.10 1.31
CA ILE A 295 -3.98 7.19 1.34
C ILE A 295 -4.50 5.81 1.72
N THR A 296 -4.97 5.66 2.96
CA THR A 296 -5.55 4.41 3.44
C THR A 296 -6.75 3.99 2.58
N ARG A 297 -6.98 2.68 2.47
CA ARG A 297 -8.15 2.10 1.82
C ARG A 297 -9.44 2.84 2.22
N THR A 298 -10.28 3.08 1.21
CA THR A 298 -11.55 3.82 1.22
C THR A 298 -11.51 5.23 1.81
N LEU A 299 -10.34 5.77 2.13
CA LEU A 299 -10.21 7.13 2.65
C LEU A 299 -10.16 8.14 1.51
N GLN A 300 -11.03 9.16 1.55
CA GLN A 300 -11.01 10.27 0.60
C GLN A 300 -10.14 11.42 1.12
N ARG A 301 -9.27 11.97 0.26
CA ARG A 301 -8.44 13.14 0.55
C ARG A 301 -8.50 14.16 -0.57
N LEU A 302 -8.47 15.43 -0.17
CA LEU A 302 -8.30 16.58 -1.06
C LEU A 302 -7.01 17.28 -0.71
N TYR A 303 -6.20 17.52 -1.73
CA TYR A 303 -4.95 18.22 -1.62
C TYR A 303 -4.91 19.43 -2.55
N ARG A 304 -4.20 20.46 -2.13
CA ARG A 304 -3.85 21.61 -2.96
C ARG A 304 -2.38 21.52 -3.31
N LEU A 305 -2.07 21.54 -4.60
CA LEU A 305 -0.71 21.62 -5.11
C LEU A 305 -0.53 22.98 -5.78
N THR A 306 0.60 23.64 -5.52
CA THR A 306 1.01 24.84 -6.26
C THR A 306 2.27 24.52 -7.03
N LEU A 307 2.21 24.55 -8.37
CA LEU A 307 3.40 24.38 -9.19
C LEU A 307 4.29 25.63 -9.09
N PRO A 308 5.62 25.44 -8.98
CA PRO A 308 6.56 26.53 -9.16
C PRO A 308 6.60 26.96 -10.64
N GLU A 309 6.99 28.20 -10.90
CA GLU A 309 7.33 28.65 -12.26
C GLU A 309 8.59 27.93 -12.76
N ALA A 310 8.65 27.63 -14.05
CA ALA A 310 9.81 27.02 -14.72
C ALA A 310 10.30 25.67 -14.15
N GLN A 311 9.53 25.01 -13.27
CA GLN A 311 9.86 23.71 -12.70
C GLN A 311 8.90 22.64 -13.23
N VAL A 312 9.45 21.55 -13.77
CA VAL A 312 8.67 20.33 -14.04
C VAL A 312 8.45 19.58 -12.73
N VAL A 313 7.23 19.13 -12.49
CA VAL A 313 6.85 18.38 -11.28
C VAL A 313 6.17 17.08 -11.69
N SER A 314 6.67 15.95 -11.19
CA SER A 314 6.01 14.66 -11.30
C SER A 314 4.91 14.53 -10.25
N VAL A 315 3.75 14.03 -10.67
CA VAL A 315 2.70 13.56 -9.78
C VAL A 315 2.48 12.09 -10.04
N GLU A 316 2.76 11.27 -9.04
CA GLU A 316 2.67 9.82 -9.11
C GLU A 316 1.65 9.29 -8.12
N VAL A 317 0.89 8.28 -8.53
CA VAL A 317 0.04 7.50 -7.65
C VAL A 317 0.37 6.02 -7.87
N ILE A 318 0.87 5.36 -6.84
CA ILE A 318 1.35 3.98 -6.92
C ILE A 318 0.22 3.04 -6.50
N SER A 319 -0.35 2.35 -7.48
CA SER A 319 -1.42 1.34 -7.34
C SER A 319 -2.68 1.85 -6.63
N ASN A 320 -3.85 1.32 -7.00
CA ASN A 320 -5.10 1.47 -6.22
C ASN A 320 -5.57 2.91 -5.97
N GLY A 321 -5.05 3.92 -6.68
CA GLY A 321 -5.51 5.30 -6.54
C GLY A 321 -6.68 5.59 -7.48
N HIS A 322 -7.75 6.17 -6.95
CA HIS A 322 -8.87 6.61 -7.77
C HIS A 322 -9.21 8.06 -7.48
N GLY A 323 -9.35 8.88 -8.52
CA GLY A 323 -9.48 10.31 -8.30
C GLY A 323 -9.28 11.16 -9.54
N ALA A 324 -8.83 12.39 -9.31
CA ALA A 324 -8.41 13.29 -10.37
C ALA A 324 -7.51 14.42 -9.85
N ILE A 325 -6.76 15.01 -10.78
CA ILE A 325 -6.07 16.29 -10.61
C ILE A 325 -6.83 17.32 -11.43
N ARG A 326 -7.26 18.43 -10.82
CA ARG A 326 -7.84 19.57 -11.53
C ARG A 326 -6.96 20.80 -11.42
N TRP A 327 -6.55 21.31 -12.56
CA TRP A 327 -5.83 22.57 -12.72
C TRP A 327 -6.81 23.70 -13.01
N GLY A 328 -6.80 24.75 -12.18
CA GLY A 328 -7.74 25.86 -12.29
C GLY A 328 -9.21 25.39 -12.33
N ASP A 329 -10.03 26.02 -13.19
CA ASP A 329 -11.50 25.82 -13.18
C ASP A 329 -12.05 24.77 -14.16
N SER A 330 -11.22 24.11 -14.98
CA SER A 330 -11.75 23.19 -16.00
C SER A 330 -10.86 22.04 -16.43
N GLU A 331 -9.54 22.12 -16.24
CA GLU A 331 -8.62 21.10 -16.74
C GLU A 331 -8.51 19.95 -15.74
N THR A 332 -9.24 18.85 -15.96
CA THR A 332 -9.26 17.69 -15.05
C THR A 332 -8.61 16.47 -15.72
N THR A 333 -7.61 15.89 -15.07
CA THR A 333 -7.00 14.60 -15.43
C THR A 333 -7.44 13.53 -14.43
N ARG A 334 -8.06 12.45 -14.92
CA ARG A 334 -8.54 11.35 -14.06
C ARG A 334 -7.43 10.38 -13.68
N ILE A 335 -7.58 9.76 -12.52
CA ILE A 335 -6.69 8.75 -11.93
C ILE A 335 -7.51 7.48 -11.69
N SER A 336 -7.04 6.34 -12.22
CA SER A 336 -7.57 4.99 -11.94
C SER A 336 -6.41 4.01 -11.83
N GLY A 337 -6.16 3.49 -10.63
CA GLY A 337 -5.05 2.61 -10.34
C GLY A 337 -3.72 3.37 -10.25
N SER A 338 -2.71 2.88 -10.97
CA SER A 338 -1.41 3.56 -11.05
C SER A 338 -1.47 4.75 -12.01
N PHE A 339 -0.80 5.83 -11.65
CA PHE A 339 -0.75 7.06 -12.42
C PHE A 339 0.62 7.69 -12.28
N SER A 340 1.20 8.19 -13.36
CA SER A 340 2.38 9.05 -13.32
C SER A 340 2.26 10.06 -14.46
N ARG A 341 2.37 11.34 -14.12
CA ARG A 341 2.41 12.43 -15.09
C ARG A 341 3.29 13.55 -14.59
N GLN A 342 4.03 14.14 -15.51
CA GLN A 342 4.80 15.35 -15.29
C GLN A 342 4.00 16.56 -15.76
N TYR A 343 4.03 17.63 -14.97
CA TYR A 343 3.33 18.87 -15.22
C TYR A 343 4.29 20.06 -15.17
N CYS A 344 4.05 21.08 -15.98
CA CYS A 344 4.66 22.39 -15.80
C CYS A 344 3.71 23.51 -16.22
N LEU A 345 3.91 24.70 -15.65
CA LEU A 345 3.12 25.88 -15.93
C LEU A 345 3.42 26.45 -17.32
N GLY A 346 2.53 26.20 -18.28
CA GLY A 346 2.37 27.00 -19.49
C GLY A 346 3.66 27.37 -20.20
N GLU A 347 3.81 28.67 -20.46
CA GLU A 347 4.95 29.26 -21.16
C GLU A 347 6.21 29.40 -20.29
N THR A 348 6.11 29.11 -18.99
CA THR A 348 7.24 29.23 -18.06
C THR A 348 8.21 28.05 -18.17
N CYS A 349 7.74 26.88 -18.63
CA CYS A 349 8.60 25.78 -19.07
C CYS A 349 8.57 25.66 -20.59
N ARG A 350 9.33 26.51 -21.28
CA ARG A 350 9.62 26.31 -22.69
C ARG A 350 11.08 25.93 -22.87
N CYS A 351 11.34 25.09 -23.85
CA CYS A 351 12.66 24.80 -24.32
C CYS A 351 13.31 26.07 -24.90
N PRO A 352 14.66 26.13 -25.00
CA PRO A 352 15.35 27.25 -25.63
C PRO A 352 14.89 27.52 -27.08
N ASP A 353 14.43 26.48 -27.79
CA ASP A 353 13.86 26.58 -29.14
C ASP A 353 12.37 27.01 -29.15
N GLY A 354 11.78 27.28 -27.99
CA GLY A 354 10.38 27.66 -27.79
C GLY A 354 9.38 26.50 -27.70
N SER A 355 9.82 25.26 -27.89
CA SER A 355 8.98 24.06 -27.80
C SER A 355 8.64 23.69 -26.34
N MET A 356 7.70 22.76 -26.14
CA MET A 356 7.39 22.21 -24.82
C MET A 356 8.24 20.95 -24.56
N PRO A 357 8.66 20.67 -23.31
CA PRO A 357 9.43 19.47 -23.01
C PRO A 357 8.64 18.21 -23.33
N ALA A 358 9.29 17.23 -23.95
CA ALA A 358 8.66 15.97 -24.31
C ALA A 358 8.15 15.23 -23.06
N GLY A 359 6.93 14.68 -23.12
CA GLY A 359 6.32 13.95 -22.00
C GLY A 359 5.76 14.82 -20.87
N VAL A 360 5.95 16.14 -20.90
CA VAL A 360 5.43 17.08 -19.89
C VAL A 360 4.08 17.66 -20.32
N THR A 361 3.10 17.58 -19.42
CA THR A 361 1.79 18.19 -19.62
C THR A 361 1.82 19.66 -19.22
N SER A 362 1.63 20.56 -20.18
CA SER A 362 1.51 22.00 -19.92
C SER A 362 0.15 22.33 -19.30
N VAL A 363 0.15 23.03 -18.17
CA VAL A 363 -1.06 23.49 -17.48
C VAL A 363 -1.10 25.01 -17.42
N ARG A 364 -2.31 25.58 -17.46
CA ARG A 364 -2.47 27.06 -17.49
C ARG A 364 -2.51 27.71 -16.12
N SER A 365 -2.86 26.93 -15.09
CA SER A 365 -2.96 27.42 -13.72
C SER A 365 -1.87 26.80 -12.87
N PRO A 366 -1.20 27.55 -11.99
CA PRO A 366 -0.24 26.97 -11.06
C PRO A 366 -0.93 26.22 -9.93
N GLN A 367 -2.25 26.41 -9.74
CA GLN A 367 -3.01 25.79 -8.66
C GLN A 367 -3.71 24.52 -9.16
N ALA A 368 -3.42 23.40 -8.51
CA ALA A 368 -4.15 22.15 -8.64
C ALA A 368 -4.90 21.79 -7.36
N ILE A 369 -6.06 21.14 -7.55
CA ILE A 369 -6.68 20.31 -6.52
C ILE A 369 -6.50 18.85 -6.93
N ILE A 370 -5.89 18.06 -6.07
CA ILE A 370 -5.75 16.61 -6.23
C ILE A 370 -6.76 15.95 -5.30
N ALA A 371 -7.68 15.18 -5.87
CA ALA A 371 -8.66 14.39 -5.13
C ALA A 371 -8.30 12.91 -5.28
N LEU A 372 -8.19 12.18 -4.17
CA LEU A 372 -7.80 10.77 -4.18
C LEU A 372 -8.58 9.92 -3.17
N THR A 373 -8.89 8.70 -3.59
CA THR A 373 -9.42 7.60 -2.79
C THR A 373 -8.53 6.38 -2.99
N GLY A 374 -8.11 5.72 -1.92
CA GLY A 374 -7.41 4.43 -2.02
C GLY A 374 -8.40 3.26 -2.14
N TYR A 375 -8.33 2.45 -3.19
CA TYR A 375 -9.10 1.20 -3.34
C TYR A 375 -8.52 0.30 -4.46
N PRO A 376 -8.48 -1.05 -4.35
CA PRO A 376 -8.99 -1.92 -3.29
C PRO A 376 -8.14 -1.97 -2.01
N ASN A 377 -6.93 -1.42 -2.06
CA ASN A 377 -6.04 -1.27 -0.91
C ASN A 377 -5.63 0.20 -0.80
N ASP A 378 -4.66 0.47 0.06
CA ASP A 378 -4.03 1.77 0.17
C ASP A 378 -3.39 2.19 -1.17
N ALA A 379 -3.40 3.50 -1.41
CA ALA A 379 -2.70 4.15 -2.51
C ALA A 379 -1.59 5.05 -1.94
N GLU A 380 -0.54 5.28 -2.71
CA GLU A 380 0.54 6.19 -2.34
C GLU A 380 0.66 7.30 -3.39
N LEU A 381 0.62 8.56 -2.95
CA LEU A 381 0.83 9.75 -3.78
C LEU A 381 2.27 10.23 -3.60
N GLY A 382 3.01 10.41 -4.69
CA GLY A 382 4.31 11.06 -4.75
C GLY A 382 4.22 12.37 -5.54
N ILE A 383 4.87 13.42 -5.05
CA ILE A 383 4.99 14.72 -5.70
C ILE A 383 6.46 15.11 -5.64
N ASP A 384 7.13 15.16 -6.79
CA ASP A 384 8.58 15.37 -6.85
C ASP A 384 8.94 16.38 -7.94
N PRO A 385 9.91 17.28 -7.70
CA PRO A 385 10.46 18.09 -8.77
C PRO A 385 11.24 17.18 -9.74
N VAL A 386 11.17 17.48 -11.03
CA VAL A 386 11.90 16.79 -12.10
C VAL A 386 12.65 17.84 -12.91
N GLU A 387 13.87 17.53 -13.35
CA GLU A 387 14.63 18.38 -14.26
C GLU A 387 13.88 18.61 -15.57
N ASN A 388 14.06 19.79 -16.17
CA ASN A 388 13.34 20.18 -17.38
C ASN A 388 13.88 19.40 -18.61
N PRO A 389 13.06 18.55 -19.27
CA PRO A 389 13.51 17.72 -20.40
C PRO A 389 13.95 18.51 -21.65
N CYS A 390 13.73 19.82 -21.64
CA CYS A 390 14.06 20.76 -22.70
C CYS A 390 15.49 21.28 -22.67
N GLU A 391 16.11 21.26 -21.50
CA GLU A 391 17.50 21.65 -21.42
C GLU A 391 18.25 20.64 -22.30
N PRO A 392 19.00 21.08 -23.33
CA PRO A 392 19.94 20.17 -23.97
C PRO A 392 20.75 19.52 -22.84
N GLU A 393 21.12 18.24 -22.97
CA GLU A 393 22.20 17.69 -22.16
C GLU A 393 23.40 18.63 -22.35
N GLU A 394 23.53 19.60 -21.46
CA GLU A 394 24.77 20.32 -21.28
C GLU A 394 25.75 19.23 -20.90
N ALA A 395 26.86 19.16 -21.63
CA ALA A 395 27.97 18.32 -21.23
C ALA A 395 28.18 18.54 -19.71
N PRO A 396 28.11 17.47 -18.89
CA PRO A 396 27.63 17.60 -17.53
C PRO A 396 28.49 18.56 -16.73
N VAL A 397 27.87 19.65 -16.29
CA VAL A 397 28.36 20.51 -15.22
C VAL A 397 27.55 20.13 -13.98
N GLU A 398 28.26 19.70 -12.94
CA GLU A 398 27.73 19.19 -11.67
C GLU A 398 26.73 20.16 -10.99
N PRO A 399 25.55 19.70 -10.53
CA PRO A 399 24.77 20.42 -9.54
C PRO A 399 25.20 20.05 -8.11
N PRO A 400 25.07 20.96 -7.14
CA PRO A 400 25.67 20.83 -5.83
C PRO A 400 24.93 19.84 -4.93
N VAL A 401 25.73 19.04 -4.24
CA VAL A 401 25.39 18.22 -3.07
C VAL A 401 24.65 19.04 -2.02
N ASP A 402 23.39 18.71 -1.73
CA ASP A 402 22.80 18.85 -0.39
C ASP A 402 21.57 17.95 -0.23
N GLY A 403 21.83 16.65 -0.13
CA GLY A 403 20.93 15.61 0.39
C GLY A 403 21.81 14.44 0.84
N PRO A 404 21.52 13.75 1.96
CA PRO A 404 22.44 12.80 2.56
C PRO A 404 22.77 11.70 1.54
N GLY A 405 24.02 11.71 1.08
CA GLY A 405 24.47 10.94 -0.08
C GLY A 405 24.17 9.45 0.04
N SER A 406 23.67 8.88 -1.06
CA SER A 406 23.81 7.44 -1.29
C SER A 406 25.30 7.12 -1.35
N PRO A 407 25.83 6.21 -0.53
CA PRO A 407 27.27 5.96 -0.40
C PRO A 407 27.95 5.42 -1.67
N TRP A 408 27.19 5.10 -2.73
CA TRP A 408 27.70 4.53 -3.99
C TRP A 408 27.50 5.44 -5.21
N GLY A 409 26.89 6.61 -5.03
CA GLY A 409 26.62 7.59 -6.10
C GLY A 409 27.23 8.98 -5.87
N GLY A 410 28.12 9.14 -4.88
CA GLY A 410 28.74 10.45 -4.61
C GLY A 410 29.64 10.94 -5.75
N ASP A 411 29.82 12.26 -5.83
CA ASP A 411 30.71 13.02 -6.75
C ASP A 411 32.21 12.69 -6.64
N GLY A 412 32.58 11.60 -5.95
CA GLY A 412 33.97 11.17 -5.87
C GLY A 412 34.48 10.62 -7.21
N ASP A 413 35.77 10.81 -7.48
CA ASP A 413 36.50 10.24 -8.63
C ASP A 413 36.53 8.70 -8.65
N ARG A 414 35.86 8.03 -7.71
CA ARG A 414 35.86 6.58 -7.53
C ARG A 414 34.44 6.05 -7.41
N ALA A 415 34.18 4.94 -8.06
CA ALA A 415 32.96 4.16 -7.94
C ALA A 415 33.24 2.87 -7.20
N ARG A 416 32.31 2.44 -6.36
CA ARG A 416 32.41 1.14 -5.70
C ARG A 416 31.18 0.30 -5.98
N GLY A 417 31.43 -0.93 -6.38
CA GLY A 417 30.44 -1.98 -6.50
C GLY A 417 30.58 -2.95 -5.33
N THR A 418 29.56 -3.78 -5.12
CA THR A 418 29.55 -4.76 -4.03
C THR A 418 28.88 -6.05 -4.47
N SER A 419 29.43 -7.18 -4.06
CA SER A 419 28.79 -8.50 -4.05
C SER A 419 28.86 -9.08 -2.64
N TYR A 420 27.71 -9.26 -1.99
CA TYR A 420 27.59 -9.63 -0.57
C TYR A 420 26.39 -10.56 -0.36
N GLY A 421 26.31 -11.24 0.78
CA GLY A 421 25.14 -12.08 1.08
C GLY A 421 25.01 -13.27 0.10
N ASP A 422 23.81 -13.52 -0.40
CA ASP A 422 23.49 -14.70 -1.21
C ASP A 422 23.33 -14.46 -2.74
N PRO A 423 24.43 -14.23 -3.45
CA PRO A 423 24.96 -12.88 -3.54
C PRO A 423 23.95 -11.85 -4.08
N HIS A 424 23.76 -10.79 -3.31
CA HIS A 424 23.20 -9.50 -3.72
C HIS A 424 24.31 -8.64 -4.33
N LEU A 425 24.04 -8.06 -5.50
CA LEU A 425 24.95 -7.16 -6.20
C LEU A 425 24.44 -5.73 -6.18
N ILE A 426 25.38 -4.81 -6.03
CA ILE A 426 25.21 -3.37 -6.19
C ILE A 426 26.27 -2.93 -7.19
N THR A 427 25.84 -2.47 -8.34
CA THR A 427 26.73 -2.02 -9.42
C THR A 427 27.43 -0.72 -9.03
N TYR A 428 28.41 -0.32 -9.82
CA TYR A 428 29.16 0.92 -9.62
C TYR A 428 28.30 2.19 -9.69
N ASP A 429 27.17 2.11 -10.39
CA ASP A 429 26.20 3.20 -10.53
C ASP A 429 24.94 3.00 -9.67
N GLY A 430 24.95 1.96 -8.80
CA GLY A 430 23.97 1.78 -7.73
C GLY A 430 22.78 0.88 -8.07
N TYR A 431 22.75 0.24 -9.23
CA TYR A 431 21.73 -0.75 -9.57
C TYR A 431 21.85 -1.98 -8.66
N ARG A 432 20.75 -2.34 -7.99
CA ARG A 432 20.69 -3.43 -7.01
C ARG A 432 19.94 -4.62 -7.57
N TYR A 433 20.53 -5.81 -7.49
CA TYR A 433 19.85 -7.04 -7.91
C TYR A 433 20.35 -8.28 -7.17
N SER A 434 19.56 -9.36 -7.17
CA SER A 434 19.93 -10.65 -6.57
C SER A 434 20.41 -11.60 -7.66
N PHE A 435 21.63 -12.14 -7.53
CA PHE A 435 22.30 -12.93 -8.58
C PHE A 435 22.59 -14.36 -8.13
N GLN A 436 21.52 -15.13 -7.95
CA GLN A 436 21.54 -16.45 -7.30
C GLN A 436 21.97 -17.54 -8.28
N THR A 437 23.24 -17.50 -8.70
CA THR A 437 23.79 -18.40 -9.70
C THR A 437 24.91 -19.27 -9.14
N VAL A 438 25.23 -20.38 -9.82
CA VAL A 438 26.37 -21.25 -9.49
C VAL A 438 27.31 -21.32 -10.69
N GLY A 439 28.55 -20.92 -10.49
CA GLY A 439 29.54 -20.74 -11.55
C GLY A 439 30.66 -19.80 -11.17
N GLU A 440 31.50 -19.51 -12.15
CA GLU A 440 32.54 -18.50 -12.09
C GLU A 440 32.20 -17.38 -13.08
N PHE A 441 32.30 -16.12 -12.64
CA PHE A 441 31.82 -14.97 -13.40
C PHE A 441 32.81 -13.82 -13.37
N TRP A 442 32.84 -13.04 -14.44
CA TRP A 442 33.51 -11.74 -14.46
C TRP A 442 32.73 -10.77 -13.58
N LEU A 443 33.22 -10.54 -12.36
CA LEU A 443 32.61 -9.56 -11.46
C LEU A 443 32.81 -8.15 -12.03
N THR A 444 34.04 -7.85 -12.44
CA THR A 444 34.42 -6.59 -13.08
C THR A 444 35.75 -6.76 -13.82
N ALA A 445 35.92 -6.09 -14.95
CA ALA A 445 37.16 -6.06 -15.72
C ALA A 445 37.28 -4.73 -16.46
N ALA A 446 38.49 -4.19 -16.55
CA ALA A 446 38.80 -3.08 -17.43
C ALA A 446 38.99 -3.58 -18.87
N THR A 447 38.58 -2.76 -19.84
CA THR A 447 38.67 -3.04 -21.28
C THR A 447 40.10 -3.02 -21.82
N ASP A 448 41.03 -2.37 -21.12
CA ASP A 448 42.46 -2.35 -21.42
C ASP A 448 43.21 -3.62 -20.96
N GLY A 449 42.55 -4.48 -20.18
CA GLY A 449 43.10 -5.73 -19.66
C GLY A 449 44.02 -5.59 -18.45
N HIS A 450 44.18 -4.39 -17.86
CA HIS A 450 45.07 -4.18 -16.71
C HIS A 450 44.41 -4.45 -15.35
N PHE A 451 43.08 -4.58 -15.32
CA PHE A 451 42.29 -4.87 -14.13
C PHE A 451 41.23 -5.93 -14.42
N GLN A 452 41.18 -6.99 -13.62
CA GLN A 452 40.15 -8.03 -13.73
C GLN A 452 39.94 -8.73 -12.38
N VAL A 453 38.66 -8.92 -12.03
CA VAL A 453 38.21 -9.67 -10.85
C VAL A 453 37.12 -10.66 -11.27
N GLN A 454 37.31 -11.92 -10.92
CA GLN A 454 36.37 -13.02 -11.13
C GLN A 454 35.87 -13.55 -9.78
N ALA A 455 34.56 -13.76 -9.67
CA ALA A 455 33.94 -14.31 -8.47
C ALA A 455 33.43 -15.73 -8.75
N ARG A 456 33.67 -16.66 -7.81
CA ARG A 456 33.11 -18.01 -7.82
C ARG A 456 31.93 -18.08 -6.87
N GLN A 457 30.76 -18.47 -7.38
CA GLN A 457 29.52 -18.62 -6.63
C GLN A 457 29.18 -20.11 -6.48
N GLY A 458 28.99 -20.56 -5.25
CA GLY A 458 28.67 -21.94 -4.90
C GLY A 458 27.30 -22.05 -4.23
N GLN A 459 26.62 -23.17 -4.45
CA GLN A 459 25.31 -23.44 -3.84
C GLN A 459 25.44 -23.64 -2.32
N ILE A 460 24.50 -23.09 -1.56
CA ILE A 460 24.29 -23.48 -0.16
C ILE A 460 23.63 -24.87 -0.14
N PRO A 461 24.25 -25.91 0.47
CA PRO A 461 23.72 -27.27 0.45
C PRO A 461 22.24 -27.36 0.85
N GLY A 462 21.43 -28.00 -0.01
CA GLY A 462 19.99 -28.21 0.24
C GLY A 462 19.11 -26.97 0.12
N ARG A 463 19.63 -25.83 -0.37
CA ARG A 463 18.88 -24.59 -0.56
C ARG A 463 18.98 -24.12 -2.02
N PRO A 464 17.97 -23.41 -2.56
CA PRO A 464 18.03 -22.76 -3.87
C PRO A 464 18.75 -21.40 -3.79
N LEU A 465 19.79 -21.29 -2.95
CA LEU A 465 20.56 -20.08 -2.74
C LEU A 465 22.06 -20.33 -3.01
N SER A 466 22.79 -19.33 -3.47
CA SER A 466 24.24 -19.38 -3.68
C SER A 466 24.98 -18.29 -2.91
N MET A 467 26.30 -18.42 -2.77
CA MET A 467 27.15 -17.42 -2.11
C MET A 467 28.53 -17.36 -2.77
N ASN A 468 29.24 -16.25 -2.60
CA ASN A 468 30.63 -16.13 -3.05
C ASN A 468 31.55 -17.05 -2.22
N THR A 469 32.24 -17.97 -2.88
CA THR A 469 33.10 -18.99 -2.27
C THR A 469 34.58 -18.80 -2.59
N ALA A 470 34.90 -18.10 -3.67
CA ALA A 470 36.26 -17.70 -4.03
C ALA A 470 36.26 -16.43 -4.88
N VAL A 471 37.40 -15.75 -4.92
CA VAL A 471 37.67 -14.64 -5.83
C VAL A 471 39.05 -14.82 -6.44
N ALA A 472 39.19 -14.59 -7.74
CA ALA A 472 40.46 -14.63 -8.44
C ALA A 472 40.63 -13.34 -9.25
N MET A 473 41.86 -12.85 -9.33
CA MET A 473 42.12 -11.53 -9.88
C MET A 473 43.53 -11.45 -10.46
N GLN A 474 43.73 -10.57 -11.44
CA GLN A 474 45.04 -10.32 -12.03
C GLN A 474 45.57 -8.98 -11.51
N VAL A 475 46.66 -8.98 -10.74
CA VAL A 475 47.24 -7.79 -10.08
C VAL A 475 48.69 -7.61 -10.53
N GLY A 476 48.98 -6.53 -11.27
CA GLY A 476 50.36 -6.24 -11.70
C GLY A 476 51.01 -7.36 -12.52
N GLY A 477 50.22 -8.13 -13.28
CA GLY A 477 50.70 -9.27 -14.07
C GLY A 477 50.71 -10.62 -13.33
N HIS A 478 50.37 -10.64 -12.03
CA HIS A 478 50.30 -11.85 -11.22
C HIS A 478 48.86 -12.29 -10.97
N ARG A 479 48.64 -13.60 -10.88
CA ARG A 479 47.33 -14.18 -10.59
C ARG A 479 47.19 -14.45 -9.11
N LEU A 480 46.32 -13.71 -8.45
CA LEU A 480 46.00 -13.88 -7.04
C LEU A 480 44.60 -14.50 -6.90
N ALA A 481 44.47 -15.57 -6.13
CA ALA A 481 43.18 -16.16 -5.79
C ALA A 481 43.03 -16.37 -4.29
N ILE A 482 41.83 -16.08 -3.79
CA ILE A 482 41.44 -16.26 -2.38
C ILE A 482 40.24 -17.21 -2.34
N TYR A 483 40.42 -18.37 -1.72
CA TYR A 483 39.41 -19.41 -1.55
C TYR A 483 38.89 -19.42 -0.12
N ALA A 484 37.59 -19.15 0.06
CA ALA A 484 36.91 -19.45 1.32
C ALA A 484 36.51 -20.93 1.40
N GLN A 485 36.30 -21.56 0.23
CA GLN A 485 35.96 -22.98 0.09
C GLN A 485 36.63 -23.56 -1.15
N ALA A 486 36.79 -24.89 -1.17
CA ALA A 486 37.31 -25.65 -2.31
C ALA A 486 38.65 -25.10 -2.86
N ALA A 487 39.59 -24.81 -1.96
CA ALA A 487 40.97 -24.53 -2.33
C ALA A 487 41.55 -25.73 -3.13
N PRO A 488 42.41 -25.50 -4.14
CA PRO A 488 42.93 -26.58 -4.99
C PRO A 488 43.67 -27.71 -4.24
N ASP A 489 44.37 -27.38 -3.15
CA ASP A 489 45.03 -28.37 -2.27
C ASP A 489 44.18 -28.78 -1.05
N GLY A 490 42.94 -28.30 -0.99
CA GLY A 490 41.98 -28.55 0.09
C GLY A 490 42.21 -27.76 1.38
N ARG A 491 43.24 -26.89 1.47
CA ARG A 491 43.58 -26.25 2.75
C ARG A 491 44.12 -24.82 2.66
N SER A 492 44.78 -24.44 1.56
CA SER A 492 45.49 -23.16 1.46
C SER A 492 44.57 -22.08 0.90
N PRO A 493 44.23 -21.04 1.68
CA PRO A 493 43.20 -20.07 1.27
C PRO A 493 43.70 -19.05 0.24
N VAL A 494 45.01 -18.86 0.09
CA VAL A 494 45.58 -17.86 -0.82
C VAL A 494 46.56 -18.53 -1.78
N TRP A 495 46.42 -18.22 -3.07
CA TRP A 495 47.24 -18.74 -4.15
C TRP A 495 47.78 -17.59 -4.99
N LEU A 496 49.07 -17.63 -5.30
CA LEU A 496 49.76 -16.68 -6.16
C LEU A 496 50.44 -17.46 -7.28
N ASP A 497 50.10 -17.13 -8.53
CA ASP A 497 50.62 -17.77 -9.75
C ASP A 497 50.58 -19.30 -9.72
N GLY A 498 49.46 -19.85 -9.24
CA GLY A 498 49.24 -21.30 -9.16
C GLY A 498 49.98 -22.01 -8.03
N SER A 499 50.55 -21.27 -7.07
CA SER A 499 51.20 -21.82 -5.88
C SER A 499 50.53 -21.37 -4.58
N PRO A 500 50.34 -22.26 -3.58
CA PRO A 500 49.86 -21.89 -2.27
C PRO A 500 50.79 -20.87 -1.61
N THR A 501 50.25 -19.76 -1.12
CA THR A 501 51.04 -18.65 -0.55
C THR A 501 50.48 -18.24 0.80
N ALA A 502 51.34 -18.17 1.82
CA ALA A 502 50.96 -17.67 3.14
C ALA A 502 51.20 -16.16 3.21
N LEU A 503 50.13 -15.38 3.41
CA LEU A 503 50.22 -13.94 3.66
C LEU A 503 50.20 -13.66 5.17
N ALA A 504 51.23 -12.98 5.67
CA ALA A 504 51.26 -12.51 7.05
C ALA A 504 50.28 -11.34 7.26
N GLU A 505 49.97 -11.01 8.53
CA GLU A 505 49.30 -9.76 8.88
C GLU A 505 50.10 -8.55 8.37
N GLY A 506 49.41 -7.53 7.86
CA GLY A 506 50.02 -6.33 7.30
C GLY A 506 50.20 -6.36 5.79
N THR A 507 51.17 -5.59 5.30
CA THR A 507 51.36 -5.29 3.87
C THR A 507 52.29 -6.28 3.19
N THR A 508 51.85 -6.84 2.07
CA THR A 508 52.63 -7.68 1.16
C THR A 508 52.65 -7.06 -0.24
N PRO A 509 53.79 -6.57 -0.75
CA PRO A 509 53.90 -6.14 -2.13
C PRO A 509 53.96 -7.35 -3.07
N LEU A 510 53.26 -7.27 -4.20
CA LEU A 510 53.35 -8.21 -5.30
C LEU A 510 54.39 -7.72 -6.32
N PRO A 511 55.08 -8.62 -7.04
CA PRO A 511 55.89 -8.20 -8.17
C PRO A 511 54.99 -7.50 -9.21
N GLY A 512 55.53 -6.54 -9.96
CA GLY A 512 54.74 -5.72 -10.90
C GLY A 512 53.92 -4.59 -10.28
N GLY A 513 54.00 -4.37 -8.96
CA GLY A 513 53.56 -3.12 -8.29
C GLY A 513 52.21 -3.19 -7.55
N GLY A 514 51.57 -4.36 -7.51
CA GLY A 514 50.36 -4.57 -6.71
C GLY A 514 50.66 -4.64 -5.21
N ILE A 515 49.67 -4.36 -4.37
CA ILE A 515 49.79 -4.46 -2.91
C ILE A 515 48.62 -5.27 -2.35
N VAL A 516 48.91 -6.19 -1.44
CA VAL A 516 47.91 -6.91 -0.64
C VAL A 516 48.12 -6.58 0.84
N VAL A 517 47.12 -6.01 1.49
CA VAL A 517 47.10 -5.78 2.94
C VAL A 517 46.13 -6.78 3.57
N ARG A 518 46.61 -7.55 4.54
CA ARG A 518 45.78 -8.49 5.30
C ARG A 518 45.58 -7.99 6.73
N VAL A 519 44.32 -7.95 7.18
CA VAL A 519 43.94 -7.69 8.57
C VAL A 519 42.91 -8.74 9.02
N GLY A 520 43.35 -9.73 9.78
CA GLY A 520 42.54 -10.87 10.21
C GLY A 520 41.97 -11.67 9.03
N SER A 521 40.65 -11.61 8.89
CA SER A 521 39.88 -12.27 7.81
C SER A 521 39.58 -11.35 6.63
N ARG A 522 40.15 -10.14 6.61
CA ARG A 522 39.96 -9.15 5.55
C ARG A 522 41.24 -8.96 4.74
N TYR A 523 41.07 -8.80 3.43
CA TYR A 523 42.13 -8.49 2.48
C TYR A 523 41.77 -7.21 1.73
N GLN A 524 42.75 -6.34 1.52
CA GLN A 524 42.66 -5.18 0.66
C GLN A 524 43.72 -5.32 -0.42
N ILE A 525 43.27 -5.42 -1.65
CA ILE A 525 44.14 -5.56 -2.82
C ILE A 525 44.12 -4.21 -3.55
N THR A 526 45.29 -3.70 -3.92
CA THR A 526 45.42 -2.44 -4.67
C THR A 526 46.28 -2.69 -5.90
N TRP A 527 45.78 -2.24 -7.04
CA TRP A 527 46.44 -2.33 -8.34
C TRP A 527 47.37 -1.15 -8.55
N PRO A 528 48.45 -1.29 -9.36
CA PRO A 528 49.30 -0.17 -9.76
C PRO A 528 48.53 0.95 -10.48
N THR A 529 47.43 0.60 -11.15
CA THR A 529 46.53 1.47 -11.91
C THR A 529 45.54 2.23 -11.03
N GLY A 530 45.50 1.92 -9.72
CA GLY A 530 44.72 2.66 -8.72
C GLY A 530 43.38 2.02 -8.36
N GLU A 531 42.94 0.95 -9.01
CA GLU A 531 41.80 0.15 -8.58
C GLU A 531 42.10 -0.59 -7.28
N SER A 532 41.07 -0.93 -6.51
CA SER A 532 41.19 -1.71 -5.30
C SER A 532 40.05 -2.71 -5.13
N LEU A 533 40.28 -3.72 -4.30
CA LEU A 533 39.28 -4.72 -3.93
C LEU A 533 39.40 -5.03 -2.44
N GLN A 534 38.30 -4.82 -1.71
CA GLN A 534 38.15 -5.34 -0.37
C GLN A 534 37.50 -6.72 -0.41
N VAL A 535 38.11 -7.70 0.27
CA VAL A 535 37.60 -9.06 0.45
C VAL A 535 37.44 -9.33 1.93
N SER A 536 36.22 -9.58 2.39
CA SER A 536 35.95 -9.95 3.79
C SER A 536 35.43 -11.37 3.88
N GLN A 537 36.11 -12.23 4.64
CA GLN A 537 35.64 -13.59 4.91
C GLN A 537 34.72 -13.60 6.15
N THR A 538 33.53 -14.19 6.00
CA THR A 538 32.54 -14.34 7.06
C THR A 538 32.18 -15.82 7.24
N PRO A 539 32.41 -16.41 8.43
CA PRO A 539 31.95 -17.77 8.73
C PRO A 539 30.44 -17.79 8.98
N MET A 540 29.75 -18.77 8.39
CA MET A 540 28.30 -18.90 8.45
C MET A 540 27.87 -20.36 8.24
N GLY A 541 27.04 -20.89 9.14
CA GLY A 541 26.49 -22.25 9.01
C GLY A 541 27.55 -23.36 8.92
N GLY A 542 28.76 -23.15 9.43
CA GLY A 542 29.88 -24.10 9.36
C GLY A 542 30.77 -23.99 8.12
N ALA A 543 30.50 -23.04 7.21
CA ALA A 543 31.34 -22.73 6.05
C ALA A 543 31.76 -21.25 6.05
N ALA A 544 32.71 -20.85 5.21
CA ALA A 544 33.12 -19.45 5.05
C ALA A 544 32.73 -18.91 3.67
N PHE A 545 32.38 -17.64 3.61
CA PHE A 545 31.97 -16.96 2.38
C PHE A 545 32.60 -15.57 2.26
N LEU A 546 32.56 -15.00 1.06
CA LEU A 546 33.21 -13.74 0.73
C LEU A 546 32.20 -12.60 0.50
N THR A 547 32.48 -11.45 1.11
CA THR A 547 31.97 -10.16 0.62
C THR A 547 33.07 -9.51 -0.23
N LEU A 548 32.72 -9.07 -1.43
CA LEU A 548 33.63 -8.47 -2.41
C LEU A 548 33.18 -7.04 -2.70
N SER A 549 34.05 -6.06 -2.46
CA SER A 549 33.74 -4.65 -2.69
C SER A 549 34.86 -3.99 -3.49
N PRO A 550 34.87 -4.16 -4.83
CA PRO A 550 35.82 -3.48 -5.69
C PRO A 550 35.51 -1.99 -5.82
N GLU A 551 36.55 -1.18 -5.87
CA GLU A 551 36.48 0.26 -6.07
C GLU A 551 37.43 0.66 -7.20
N VAL A 552 36.91 1.44 -8.14
CA VAL A 552 37.59 1.79 -9.39
C VAL A 552 37.51 3.29 -9.63
N PRO A 553 38.48 3.91 -10.31
CA PRO A 553 38.32 5.25 -10.85
C PRO A 553 37.06 5.37 -11.73
N ARG A 554 36.29 6.45 -11.61
CA ARG A 554 35.11 6.72 -12.44
C ARG A 554 35.53 7.10 -13.86
N ARG A 555 35.72 6.09 -14.71
CA ARG A 555 36.01 6.23 -16.14
C ARG A 555 34.91 5.51 -16.92
N ALA A 556 33.98 6.28 -17.49
CA ALA A 556 32.79 5.75 -18.17
C ALA A 556 33.16 4.77 -19.29
N GLY A 557 32.51 3.60 -19.30
CA GLY A 557 32.67 2.58 -20.34
C GLY A 557 34.01 1.85 -20.33
N VAL A 558 34.88 2.11 -19.36
CA VAL A 558 36.17 1.41 -19.22
C VAL A 558 35.99 0.05 -18.57
N TYR A 559 35.00 -0.09 -17.68
CA TYR A 559 34.75 -1.33 -16.95
C TYR A 559 33.55 -2.07 -17.50
N GLN A 560 33.54 -3.38 -17.30
CA GLN A 560 32.46 -4.26 -17.71
C GLN A 560 32.39 -5.49 -16.80
N GLY A 561 31.22 -6.10 -16.69
CA GLY A 561 30.99 -7.30 -15.90
C GLY A 561 29.67 -7.25 -15.14
N LEU A 562 29.55 -8.07 -14.11
CA LEU A 562 28.36 -8.07 -13.25
C LEU A 562 28.13 -6.75 -12.50
N LEU A 563 29.15 -5.92 -12.31
CA LEU A 563 29.05 -4.64 -11.60
C LEU A 563 28.78 -3.43 -12.50
N GLY A 564 28.45 -3.63 -13.78
CA GLY A 564 28.08 -2.55 -14.68
C GLY A 564 29.27 -1.88 -15.38
N ASN A 565 29.05 -0.68 -15.92
CA ASN A 565 29.99 -0.01 -16.83
C ASN A 565 30.55 1.34 -16.32
N VAL A 566 30.13 1.79 -15.13
CA VAL A 566 30.65 2.97 -14.44
C VAL A 566 30.38 4.28 -15.22
N ASN A 567 29.25 4.36 -15.91
CA ASN A 567 28.86 5.53 -16.70
C ASN A 567 27.90 6.48 -15.96
N ARG A 568 27.62 6.23 -14.66
CA ARG A 568 26.65 6.94 -13.82
C ARG A 568 25.18 6.69 -14.19
N ASN A 569 24.88 5.69 -15.02
CA ASN A 569 23.53 5.30 -15.39
C ASN A 569 23.21 3.86 -14.93
N PRO A 570 22.54 3.69 -13.77
CA PRO A 570 22.20 2.34 -13.29
C PRO A 570 21.26 1.56 -14.20
N ASN A 571 20.57 2.22 -15.13
CA ASN A 571 19.59 1.56 -16.00
C ASN A 571 20.21 0.76 -17.15
N ASP A 572 21.51 0.94 -17.43
CA ASP A 572 22.22 0.19 -18.46
C ASP A 572 23.30 -0.76 -17.92
N ASP A 573 23.41 -0.89 -16.60
CA ASP A 573 24.40 -1.76 -15.95
C ASP A 573 24.17 -3.26 -16.22
N LEU A 574 22.95 -3.68 -16.55
CA LEU A 574 22.65 -5.06 -16.94
C LEU A 574 22.95 -5.31 -18.43
N GLN A 575 24.15 -4.92 -18.86
CA GLN A 575 24.63 -5.13 -20.21
C GLN A 575 25.21 -6.55 -20.36
N ILE A 576 24.73 -7.32 -21.32
CA ILE A 576 25.32 -8.63 -21.67
C ILE A 576 26.59 -8.43 -22.50
N ARG A 577 27.48 -9.43 -22.52
CA ARG A 577 28.59 -9.43 -23.49
C ARG A 577 28.04 -9.34 -24.92
N GLY A 578 28.46 -8.31 -25.66
CA GLY A 578 27.92 -7.99 -26.99
C GLY A 578 27.02 -6.75 -27.02
N GLY A 579 26.75 -6.13 -25.87
CA GLY A 579 26.29 -4.75 -25.78
C GLY A 579 24.78 -4.56 -25.57
N ALA A 580 23.96 -5.61 -25.69
CA ALA A 580 22.53 -5.50 -25.41
C ALA A 580 22.27 -5.34 -23.90
N VAL A 581 21.30 -4.48 -23.56
CA VAL A 581 20.95 -4.15 -22.17
C VAL A 581 19.63 -4.82 -21.81
N LEU A 582 19.59 -5.51 -20.67
CA LEU A 582 18.33 -5.99 -20.09
C LEU A 582 17.58 -4.83 -19.42
N PRO A 583 16.27 -4.64 -19.68
CA PRO A 583 15.49 -3.62 -19.00
C PRO A 583 15.52 -3.83 -17.47
N PRO A 584 15.92 -2.81 -16.69
CA PRO A 584 16.02 -2.95 -15.24
C PRO A 584 14.64 -3.21 -14.62
N GLN A 585 14.62 -3.99 -13.54
CA GLN A 585 13.45 -4.22 -12.69
C GLN A 585 13.84 -4.05 -11.22
N ASP A 586 12.92 -3.54 -10.40
CA ASP A 586 13.10 -3.55 -8.95
C ASP A 586 12.74 -4.93 -8.39
N VAL A 587 13.76 -5.77 -8.25
CA VAL A 587 13.64 -7.12 -7.72
C VAL A 587 13.46 -7.17 -6.20
N TYR A 588 13.79 -6.09 -5.49
CA TYR A 588 13.64 -6.02 -4.03
C TYR A 588 12.30 -5.42 -3.60
N ALA A 589 11.56 -4.75 -4.48
CA ALA A 589 10.26 -4.14 -4.18
C ALA A 589 9.33 -5.04 -3.32
N PRO A 590 9.14 -6.35 -3.59
CA PRO A 590 8.30 -7.19 -2.73
C PRO A 590 8.84 -7.32 -1.30
N VAL A 591 10.16 -7.43 -1.15
CA VAL A 591 10.83 -7.56 0.15
C VAL A 591 10.86 -6.21 0.87
N ALA A 592 11.14 -5.11 0.17
CA ALA A 592 11.09 -3.75 0.71
C ALA A 592 9.72 -3.47 1.32
N ARG A 593 8.65 -3.75 0.57
CA ARG A 593 7.26 -3.58 1.02
C ARG A 593 6.93 -4.44 2.23
N LEU A 594 7.46 -5.66 2.30
CA LEU A 594 7.28 -6.54 3.45
C LEU A 594 8.02 -6.00 4.69
N VAL A 595 9.27 -5.57 4.54
CA VAL A 595 10.10 -4.99 5.61
C VAL A 595 9.53 -3.68 6.15
N GLN A 596 8.94 -2.88 5.27
CA GLN A 596 8.26 -1.62 5.58
C GLN A 596 6.84 -1.85 6.14
N GLY A 597 6.35 -3.09 6.18
CA GLY A 597 5.00 -3.43 6.65
C GLY A 597 3.88 -2.96 5.71
N LEU A 598 4.20 -2.68 4.43
CA LEU A 598 3.25 -2.32 3.37
C LEU A 598 2.47 -3.54 2.83
N ILE A 599 2.94 -4.76 3.09
CA ILE A 599 2.21 -6.01 2.84
C ILE A 599 2.32 -6.95 4.06
N PRO A 600 1.28 -7.72 4.42
CA PRO A 600 1.27 -8.53 5.65
C PRO A 600 2.01 -9.86 5.53
N ALA A 601 2.29 -10.31 4.30
CA ALA A 601 2.97 -11.57 4.02
C ALA A 601 3.68 -11.53 2.65
N PRO A 602 4.68 -12.40 2.42
CA PRO A 602 5.30 -12.58 1.11
C PRO A 602 4.27 -12.94 0.03
N VAL A 603 4.37 -12.30 -1.14
CA VAL A 603 3.54 -12.58 -2.31
C VAL A 603 4.35 -13.34 -3.37
N PRO A 604 3.71 -14.20 -4.20
CA PRO A 604 4.40 -14.85 -5.31
C PRO A 604 4.93 -13.86 -6.34
N LEU A 605 6.04 -14.21 -7.01
CA LEU A 605 6.55 -13.45 -8.14
C LEU A 605 5.54 -13.43 -9.29
N ASN A 606 5.31 -12.25 -9.88
CA ASN A 606 4.44 -12.12 -11.04
C ASN A 606 5.14 -12.57 -12.34
N GLN A 607 4.40 -12.61 -13.46
CA GLN A 607 4.95 -13.06 -14.75
C GLN A 607 6.13 -12.21 -15.24
N VAL A 608 6.09 -10.89 -15.03
CA VAL A 608 7.16 -9.96 -15.43
C VAL A 608 8.43 -10.22 -14.64
N GLN A 609 8.32 -10.38 -13.33
CA GLN A 609 9.43 -10.71 -12.44
C GLN A 609 10.05 -12.07 -12.77
N ASN A 610 9.22 -13.09 -13.04
CA ASN A 610 9.70 -14.40 -13.47
C ASN A 610 10.47 -14.32 -14.80
N ALA A 611 9.95 -13.57 -15.77
CA ALA A 611 10.61 -13.37 -17.06
C ALA A 611 11.93 -12.60 -16.89
N PHE A 612 11.97 -11.59 -16.04
CA PHE A 612 13.19 -10.85 -15.72
C PHE A 612 14.25 -11.75 -15.10
N TYR A 613 13.92 -12.54 -14.08
CA TYR A 613 14.90 -13.46 -13.48
C TYR A 613 15.39 -14.54 -14.48
N GLN A 614 14.52 -14.99 -15.40
CA GLN A 614 14.97 -15.85 -16.50
C GLN A 614 16.04 -15.17 -17.35
N GLN A 615 15.81 -13.92 -17.77
CA GLN A 615 16.78 -13.17 -18.58
C GLN A 615 18.06 -12.88 -17.79
N LEU A 616 17.92 -12.42 -16.54
CA LEU A 616 19.03 -12.10 -15.66
C LEU A 616 19.96 -13.31 -15.46
N TYR A 617 19.41 -14.50 -15.19
CA TYR A 617 20.24 -15.68 -14.89
C TYR A 617 20.67 -16.46 -16.12
N ARG A 618 19.82 -16.54 -17.16
CA ARG A 618 20.07 -17.38 -18.35
C ARG A 618 20.66 -16.62 -19.53
N GLN A 619 20.55 -15.29 -19.58
CA GLN A 619 21.15 -14.48 -20.64
C GLN A 619 22.30 -13.64 -20.07
N PHE A 620 22.01 -12.74 -19.12
CA PHE A 620 23.02 -11.86 -18.56
C PHE A 620 24.08 -12.64 -17.78
N GLY A 621 23.69 -13.49 -16.84
CA GLY A 621 24.63 -14.29 -16.07
C GLY A 621 25.45 -15.24 -16.95
N ASP A 622 24.81 -15.93 -17.89
CA ASP A 622 25.51 -16.83 -18.82
C ASP A 622 26.48 -16.08 -19.75
N SER A 623 26.20 -14.83 -20.12
CA SER A 623 27.10 -14.00 -20.91
C SER A 623 28.38 -13.64 -20.15
N TRP A 624 28.32 -13.52 -18.82
CA TRP A 624 29.46 -13.14 -17.98
C TRP A 624 30.20 -14.33 -17.35
N ARG A 625 29.80 -15.57 -17.63
CA ARG A 625 30.50 -16.76 -17.17
C ARG A 625 31.93 -16.80 -17.69
N VAL A 626 32.84 -17.20 -16.82
CA VAL A 626 34.24 -17.47 -17.14
C VAL A 626 34.33 -18.74 -17.98
N SER A 627 34.97 -18.67 -19.14
CA SER A 627 35.35 -19.85 -19.92
C SER A 627 36.70 -20.42 -19.46
N PRO A 628 37.03 -21.69 -19.79
CA PRO A 628 38.30 -22.30 -19.39
C PRO A 628 39.55 -21.48 -19.77
N GLY A 629 39.53 -20.80 -20.93
CA GLY A 629 40.65 -19.98 -21.40
C GLY A 629 40.76 -18.61 -20.72
N GLU A 630 39.70 -18.15 -20.05
CA GLU A 630 39.66 -16.87 -19.34
C GLU A 630 39.88 -17.03 -17.83
N SER A 631 39.88 -18.26 -17.31
CA SER A 631 39.84 -18.48 -15.87
C SER A 631 41.10 -18.01 -15.16
N LEU A 632 40.88 -17.22 -14.11
CA LEU A 632 41.92 -16.84 -13.17
C LEU A 632 42.01 -17.78 -11.96
N PHE A 633 41.14 -18.79 -11.88
CA PHE A 633 41.16 -19.74 -10.79
C PHE A 633 42.16 -20.88 -11.04
N ASP A 634 42.61 -21.46 -9.93
CA ASP A 634 43.36 -22.70 -9.88
C ASP A 634 42.40 -23.85 -9.58
N TYR A 635 42.73 -25.03 -10.08
CA TYR A 635 41.87 -26.21 -10.00
C TYR A 635 42.66 -27.41 -9.49
N ALA A 636 42.01 -28.27 -8.70
CA ALA A 636 42.58 -29.56 -8.34
C ALA A 636 42.68 -30.46 -9.59
N PRO A 637 43.49 -31.53 -9.57
CA PRO A 637 43.57 -32.47 -10.67
C PRO A 637 42.19 -32.97 -11.12
N GLY A 638 41.88 -32.79 -12.41
CA GLY A 638 40.60 -33.20 -13.01
C GLY A 638 39.44 -32.20 -12.84
N GLN A 639 39.66 -31.05 -12.20
CA GLN A 639 38.67 -29.98 -12.11
C GLN A 639 38.87 -28.90 -13.17
N SER A 640 37.79 -28.17 -13.48
CA SER A 640 37.76 -27.03 -14.40
C SER A 640 36.62 -26.08 -14.01
N THR A 641 36.39 -25.02 -14.78
CA THR A 641 35.20 -24.14 -14.68
C THR A 641 33.88 -24.94 -14.64
N ASP A 642 33.83 -26.08 -15.33
CA ASP A 642 32.63 -26.93 -15.39
C ASP A 642 32.33 -27.60 -14.06
N SER A 643 33.36 -27.91 -13.27
CA SER A 643 33.20 -28.50 -11.93
C SER A 643 32.46 -27.57 -10.96
N PHE A 644 32.46 -26.28 -11.24
CA PHE A 644 31.85 -25.24 -10.41
C PHE A 644 30.61 -24.61 -11.06
N THR A 645 30.16 -25.10 -12.21
CA THR A 645 29.06 -24.51 -12.99
C THR A 645 27.79 -25.36 -12.89
N GLN A 646 26.67 -24.74 -12.53
CA GLN A 646 25.33 -25.34 -12.65
C GLN A 646 24.39 -24.38 -13.39
N ARG A 647 24.24 -24.59 -14.69
CA ARG A 647 23.47 -23.68 -15.57
C ARG A 647 21.97 -23.67 -15.35
N ASN A 648 21.42 -24.70 -14.70
CA ASN A 648 20.01 -24.78 -14.33
C ASN A 648 19.72 -24.19 -12.93
N PHE A 649 20.75 -23.73 -12.20
CA PHE A 649 20.59 -23.10 -10.90
C PHE A 649 20.21 -21.61 -11.04
N PRO A 650 19.27 -21.07 -10.24
CA PRO A 650 18.44 -21.80 -9.30
C PRO A 650 17.27 -22.47 -10.06
N SER A 651 16.75 -23.58 -9.54
CA SER A 651 15.60 -24.27 -10.13
C SER A 651 14.27 -23.53 -9.90
N GLN A 652 14.26 -22.61 -8.93
CA GLN A 652 13.17 -21.71 -8.58
C GLN A 652 13.76 -20.33 -8.28
N PHE A 653 13.05 -19.26 -8.65
CA PHE A 653 13.57 -17.92 -8.39
C PHE A 653 13.48 -17.53 -6.91
N PRO A 654 14.42 -16.69 -6.44
CA PRO A 654 14.48 -16.29 -5.04
C PRO A 654 13.19 -15.57 -4.63
N SER A 655 12.55 -16.04 -3.56
CA SER A 655 11.40 -15.39 -2.96
C SER A 655 11.29 -15.76 -1.48
N LEU A 656 10.60 -14.92 -0.71
CA LEU A 656 10.26 -15.24 0.69
C LEU A 656 8.94 -16.02 0.81
N LEU A 657 8.40 -16.53 -0.30
CA LEU A 657 7.17 -17.31 -0.28
C LEU A 657 7.37 -18.59 0.55
N GLY A 658 6.47 -18.82 1.50
CA GLY A 658 6.58 -19.95 2.44
C GLY A 658 7.44 -19.68 3.67
N VAL A 659 8.08 -18.51 3.79
CA VAL A 659 8.74 -18.07 5.02
C VAL A 659 7.70 -17.51 5.99
N ALA A 660 7.73 -17.95 7.25
CA ALA A 660 6.76 -17.52 8.26
C ALA A 660 6.92 -16.01 8.58
N PRO A 661 5.83 -15.25 8.76
CA PRO A 661 5.90 -13.83 9.11
C PRO A 661 6.75 -13.54 10.35
N ALA A 662 6.71 -14.42 11.36
CA ALA A 662 7.53 -14.29 12.56
C ALA A 662 9.05 -14.34 12.26
N GLN A 663 9.47 -15.17 11.30
CA GLN A 663 10.86 -15.30 10.88
C GLN A 663 11.33 -14.06 10.12
N ILE A 664 10.47 -13.48 9.27
CA ILE A 664 10.73 -12.21 8.60
C ILE A 664 10.85 -11.07 9.62
N GLN A 665 9.93 -10.99 10.59
CA GLN A 665 10.01 -9.97 11.64
C GLN A 665 11.29 -10.11 12.48
N GLN A 666 11.70 -11.34 12.79
CA GLN A 666 12.96 -11.60 13.48
C GLN A 666 14.17 -11.15 12.64
N ALA A 667 14.19 -11.50 11.35
CA ALA A 667 15.23 -11.04 10.42
C ALA A 667 15.32 -9.52 10.36
N THR A 668 14.18 -8.82 10.21
CA THR A 668 14.11 -7.35 10.21
C THR A 668 14.66 -6.74 11.49
N ARG A 669 14.37 -7.32 12.66
CA ARG A 669 14.94 -6.85 13.93
C ARG A 669 16.46 -7.01 13.97
N LEU A 670 16.96 -8.20 13.63
CA LEU A 670 18.40 -8.49 13.63
C LEU A 670 19.19 -7.55 12.71
N CYS A 671 18.68 -7.30 11.50
CA CYS A 671 19.32 -6.39 10.54
C CYS A 671 19.30 -4.93 11.03
N ARG A 672 18.18 -4.47 11.61
CA ARG A 672 18.09 -3.11 12.18
C ARG A 672 18.98 -2.90 13.40
N GLU A 673 19.01 -3.86 14.33
CA GLU A 673 19.83 -3.80 15.54
C GLU A 673 21.33 -3.77 15.23
N ALA A 674 21.75 -4.40 14.14
CA ALA A 674 23.12 -4.35 13.66
C ALA A 674 23.48 -3.07 12.89
N GLY A 675 22.54 -2.13 12.74
CA GLY A 675 22.78 -0.86 12.05
C GLY A 675 22.98 -1.02 10.54
N VAL A 676 22.38 -2.04 9.93
CA VAL A 676 22.39 -2.20 8.47
C VAL A 676 21.65 -1.00 7.84
N ASN A 677 22.31 -0.34 6.88
CA ASN A 677 21.74 0.82 6.19
C ASN A 677 20.46 0.45 5.43
N GLU A 678 19.58 1.45 5.24
CA GLU A 678 18.26 1.26 4.62
C GLU A 678 18.32 0.59 3.25
N TRP A 679 19.28 0.98 2.40
CA TRP A 679 19.47 0.42 1.05
C TRP A 679 20.09 -0.99 1.00
N MET A 680 20.49 -1.57 2.15
CA MET A 680 20.88 -2.99 2.27
C MET A 680 19.88 -3.79 3.09
N MET A 681 18.83 -3.14 3.61
CA MET A 681 17.90 -3.76 4.53
C MET A 681 17.16 -4.91 3.84
N GLU A 682 16.76 -4.76 2.57
CA GLU A 682 16.02 -5.80 1.87
C GLU A 682 16.87 -7.06 1.66
N GLY A 683 18.14 -6.90 1.25
CA GLY A 683 19.08 -8.01 1.10
C GLY A 683 19.37 -8.70 2.43
N CYS A 684 19.67 -7.94 3.48
CA CYS A 684 19.91 -8.51 4.82
C CYS A 684 18.69 -9.28 5.34
N VAL A 685 17.48 -8.72 5.22
CA VAL A 685 16.27 -9.39 5.67
C VAL A 685 15.98 -10.62 4.83
N PHE A 686 16.15 -10.54 3.51
CA PHE A 686 15.99 -11.69 2.63
C PHE A 686 16.90 -12.84 3.06
N ASP A 687 18.19 -12.57 3.24
CA ASP A 687 19.19 -13.55 3.62
C ASP A 687 18.84 -14.26 4.93
N VAL A 688 18.58 -13.48 5.99
CA VAL A 688 18.30 -14.03 7.33
C VAL A 688 16.96 -14.75 7.34
N ALA A 689 15.94 -14.21 6.66
CA ALA A 689 14.61 -14.81 6.62
C ALA A 689 14.57 -16.09 5.77
N ALA A 690 15.21 -16.11 4.60
CA ALA A 690 15.20 -17.27 3.71
C ALA A 690 16.02 -18.44 4.28
N THR A 691 17.13 -18.15 4.97
CA THR A 691 18.05 -19.18 5.49
C THR A 691 17.78 -19.57 6.93
N GLY A 692 17.26 -18.64 7.74
CA GLY A 692 17.17 -18.76 9.19
C GLY A 692 18.51 -18.59 9.91
N GLN A 693 19.54 -18.06 9.23
CA GLN A 693 20.90 -17.93 9.75
C GLN A 693 21.22 -16.46 10.10
N PRO A 694 21.36 -16.09 11.39
CA PRO A 694 21.70 -14.72 11.79
C PRO A 694 23.06 -14.22 11.29
N GLY A 695 23.98 -15.12 10.92
CA GLY A 695 25.32 -14.75 10.43
C GLY A 695 25.31 -13.89 9.17
N PHE A 696 24.22 -13.92 8.38
CA PHE A 696 24.07 -13.07 7.18
C PHE A 696 24.07 -11.57 7.47
N VAL A 697 23.70 -11.17 8.70
CA VAL A 697 23.77 -9.78 9.14
C VAL A 697 25.20 -9.22 8.99
N GLN A 698 26.21 -10.03 9.32
CA GLN A 698 27.62 -9.60 9.23
C GLN A 698 28.07 -9.41 7.78
N GLY A 699 27.49 -10.12 6.83
CA GLY A 699 27.76 -9.94 5.39
C GLY A 699 27.35 -8.55 4.90
N ALA A 700 26.15 -8.11 5.30
CA ALA A 700 25.64 -6.77 5.02
C ALA A 700 26.45 -5.68 5.73
N VAL A 701 26.80 -5.87 7.00
CA VAL A 701 27.65 -4.92 7.76
C VAL A 701 29.05 -4.81 7.13
N ASN A 702 29.66 -5.93 6.73
CA ASN A 702 30.99 -5.94 6.12
C ASN A 702 31.03 -5.21 4.77
N ALA A 703 29.93 -5.20 4.01
CA ALA A 703 29.83 -4.45 2.76
C ALA A 703 29.87 -2.92 2.96
N ILE A 704 29.56 -2.43 4.16
CA ILE A 704 29.53 -1.00 4.52
C ILE A 704 30.81 -0.58 5.27
N ALA A 705 31.52 -1.52 5.88
CA ALA A 705 32.62 -1.24 6.81
C ALA A 705 33.94 -0.86 6.10
N THR A 706 34.09 0.42 5.73
CA THR A 706 35.33 1.04 5.20
C THR A 706 36.37 1.40 6.27
N THR A 707 35.97 1.58 7.52
CA THR A 707 36.72 2.46 8.44
C THR A 707 38.02 1.92 9.05
N LEU A 708 38.24 0.60 9.12
CA LEU A 708 39.42 0.04 9.83
C LEU A 708 40.64 -0.18 8.92
N ILE A 709 40.43 -0.49 7.63
CA ILE A 709 41.50 -0.78 6.69
C ILE A 709 42.04 0.51 6.07
N ASP A 710 41.16 1.46 5.74
CA ASP A 710 41.55 2.77 5.21
C ASP A 710 42.47 3.53 6.19
N GLN A 711 42.23 3.39 7.50
CA GLN A 711 43.10 3.97 8.53
C GLN A 711 44.49 3.33 8.60
N VAL A 712 44.62 2.04 8.29
CA VAL A 712 45.90 1.35 8.23
C VAL A 712 46.61 1.68 6.91
N GLN A 713 45.90 1.71 5.78
CA GLN A 713 46.45 2.13 4.48
C GLN A 713 46.95 3.57 4.51
N ASN A 714 46.16 4.53 4.99
CA ASN A 714 46.59 5.92 5.13
C ASN A 714 47.83 6.06 6.02
N ARG A 715 47.90 5.26 7.11
CA ARG A 715 49.07 5.25 7.99
C ARG A 715 50.32 4.69 7.31
N VAL A 716 50.17 3.64 6.50
CA VAL A 716 51.25 3.03 5.72
C VAL A 716 51.69 3.94 4.57
N GLU A 717 50.75 4.58 3.86
CA GLU A 717 51.05 5.53 2.79
C GLU A 717 51.78 6.76 3.35
N ASP A 718 51.34 7.28 4.49
CA ASP A 718 52.04 8.33 5.23
C ASP A 718 53.42 7.88 5.72
N GLU A 719 53.61 6.61 6.06
CA GLU A 719 54.90 6.08 6.53
C GLU A 719 55.88 5.82 5.36
N ILE A 720 55.37 5.41 4.20
CA ILE A 720 56.14 5.28 2.96
C ILE A 720 56.52 6.66 2.42
N ARG A 721 55.58 7.63 2.38
CA ARG A 721 55.87 9.03 2.01
C ARG A 721 56.90 9.68 2.93
N ARG A 722 56.89 9.35 4.24
CA ARG A 722 57.87 9.85 5.21
C ARG A 722 59.27 9.24 5.07
N ARG A 723 59.41 8.07 4.43
CA ARG A 723 60.69 7.36 4.28
C ARG A 723 61.38 7.56 2.92
N LEU A 724 60.73 8.22 1.96
CA LEU A 724 61.34 8.55 0.66
C LEU A 724 61.81 10.02 0.63
N PRO A 725 63.12 10.30 0.48
CA PRO A 725 63.67 11.65 0.66
C PRO A 725 63.53 12.58 -0.55
N PHE A 726 62.65 12.29 -1.52
CA PHE A 726 62.43 13.13 -2.69
C PHE A 726 60.95 13.21 -3.05
N PRO A 727 60.43 14.38 -3.47
CA PRO A 727 59.09 14.50 -4.02
C PRO A 727 59.05 13.78 -5.38
N LEU A 728 58.18 12.78 -5.53
CA LEU A 728 57.90 12.21 -6.84
C LEU A 728 57.25 13.30 -7.71
N PRO A 729 57.74 13.55 -8.94
CA PRO A 729 57.04 14.44 -9.85
C PRO A 729 55.65 13.86 -10.12
N ARG A 730 54.64 14.72 -10.22
CA ARG A 730 53.29 14.35 -10.67
C ARG A 730 53.43 13.69 -12.05
N LEU A 731 53.48 12.37 -12.08
CA LEU A 731 53.19 11.61 -13.29
C LEU A 731 51.67 11.68 -13.50
N PRO A 732 51.21 11.78 -14.75
CA PRO A 732 49.79 11.79 -15.02
C PRO A 732 49.26 10.37 -14.77
N PHE A 733 48.37 10.23 -13.79
CA PHE A 733 47.52 9.07 -13.60
C PHE A 733 46.13 9.53 -13.20
#